data_AF-A0A060XWX0-F1
#
_entry.id   AF-A0A060XWX0-F1
#
_cell.length_a   1.000
_cell.length_b   1.000
_cell.length_c   1.000
_cell.angle_alpha   90.00
_cell.angle_beta   90.00
_cell.angle_gamma   90.00
#
_symmetry.space_group_name_H-M   'P 1'
#
loop_
_entity.id
_entity.type
_entity.pdbx_description
1 polymer ?
#
loop_
_entity_poly.entity_id
_entity_poly.type
_entity_poly.pdbx_seq_one_letter_code
_entity_poly.pdbx_strand_id
1 'polypeptide(L)'
;MATGAGWQQYYSPAVGNPSTGAGKYNSGSSSTITMEYTQDLHLKMSKKIAQLTKVIYALNTKNDEHEAAIQTLKEAHEEEVQQILSETREKIMQYKSKISDEMDLKQRIQSLEESMELHERMKRQALAEFETYRQRVEDMQLCTEAQHTQRVVTMSREVEEMRHSFEEKLRSFGTAQAQFEQEKKLALEELKANHRQEVSELLRSHQSQNQNHSKDQEKLGQLHKVEVESLSERVEEVKGDKKRLVEEYEAKLNKAQAFYERELEAMKRTQQLTADNLQAWKKTEAELQREFHMQEAALQKTLGKLRSELQRVQEEAREHREKSHKLQASLTAAESNIKELSKQLDEVTQDAEIVEIRQKEAECELEATRDRVQQQATEILLKASHIGSLQATQMNHEAAIRDLESEKSRLKDKVVRLEEERGALQNKSQALDDRQRQQILSLEKTLREEKQMYEKEMVNMRAKYEDDAAHFKESQTRALEELSKKHRTTLENTQTTAETERSWLLAEMEQQFERERLSLVEQKNLLRQQLDSLREELAAKLEQANQEVLRLQELVKEGEQGMGSAEGHISNLKEAQDKLVEELDATRARLRETSNLLTALQGEMEAQKKQHEAKVITIKEDEKLKMDKMALELELKWTETLRCVWCVCVCAYMHFLFLGLPWPWG
;
A
#
# COMPACT_ATOMS: atom_id res chain seq x y z
N MET A 1 -23.89 94.87 67.20
CA MET A 1 -24.44 95.10 68.56
C MET A 1 -23.25 95.12 69.51
N ALA A 2 -23.01 96.04 70.43
CA ALA A 2 -23.65 97.28 70.81
C ALA A 2 -22.61 98.00 71.70
N THR A 3 -22.27 99.24 71.36
CA THR A 3 -22.22 100.38 72.30
C THR A 3 -21.73 100.16 73.73
N GLY A 4 -20.63 100.84 74.09
CA GLY A 4 -20.75 102.02 74.96
C GLY A 4 -20.57 101.86 76.48
N ALA A 5 -19.67 102.71 76.99
CA ALA A 5 -19.63 103.37 78.31
C ALA A 5 -19.02 102.62 79.51
N GLY A 6 -18.08 103.31 80.18
CA GLY A 6 -17.58 102.95 81.51
C GLY A 6 -16.48 103.90 81.99
N TRP A 7 -16.75 104.64 83.06
CA TRP A 7 -16.03 105.83 83.56
C TRP A 7 -14.85 105.53 84.53
N GLN A 8 -13.91 106.51 84.58
CA GLN A 8 -13.16 107.07 85.74
C GLN A 8 -12.29 106.23 86.71
N GLN A 9 -10.98 106.54 86.64
CA GLN A 9 -10.09 107.20 87.65
C GLN A 9 -9.73 106.55 89.00
N TYR A 10 -8.42 106.45 89.29
CA TYR A 10 -7.81 106.41 90.64
C TYR A 10 -6.38 107.03 90.69
N TYR A 11 -6.19 108.03 91.58
CA TYR A 11 -5.03 108.41 92.44
C TYR A 11 -3.68 108.87 91.81
N SER A 12 -2.87 109.81 92.35
CA SER A 12 -2.59 110.37 93.70
C SER A 12 -1.57 111.55 93.55
N PRO A 13 -0.96 112.17 94.59
CA PRO A 13 -1.46 112.80 95.83
C PRO A 13 -0.93 114.25 96.03
N ALA A 14 -1.41 114.97 97.06
CA ALA A 14 -0.59 115.67 98.07
C ALA A 14 -1.33 116.82 98.81
N VAL A 15 -1.36 116.70 100.14
CA VAL A 15 -1.20 117.75 101.17
C VAL A 15 -2.31 118.78 101.40
N GLY A 16 -2.79 118.81 102.66
CA GLY A 16 -2.93 120.05 103.44
C GLY A 16 -4.29 120.75 103.45
N ASN A 17 -5.12 120.41 104.44
CA ASN A 17 -6.25 121.22 104.94
C ASN A 17 -5.72 122.22 106.02
N PRO A 18 -6.51 123.18 106.60
CA PRO A 18 -7.93 123.45 106.45
C PRO A 18 -8.31 124.95 106.37
N SER A 19 -9.62 125.18 106.31
CA SER A 19 -10.33 126.41 105.97
C SER A 19 -10.61 127.38 107.14
N THR A 20 -10.97 128.61 106.73
CA THR A 20 -12.00 129.52 107.30
C THR A 20 -11.74 130.32 108.59
N GLY A 21 -11.61 131.65 108.42
CA GLY A 21 -12.74 132.55 108.72
C GLY A 21 -12.73 133.38 110.03
N ALA A 22 -12.27 134.64 109.92
CA ALA A 22 -12.84 135.90 110.44
C ALA A 22 -13.10 136.15 111.95
N GLY A 23 -12.65 137.31 112.45
CA GLY A 23 -13.29 138.00 113.59
C GLY A 23 -12.44 139.03 114.35
N LYS A 24 -12.77 140.32 114.18
CA LYS A 24 -12.26 141.56 114.85
C LYS A 24 -12.44 141.58 116.39
N TYR A 25 -11.66 142.42 117.10
CA TYR A 25 -12.08 143.71 117.73
C TYR A 25 -11.07 144.20 118.80
N ASN A 26 -11.16 145.51 119.08
CA ASN A 26 -10.20 146.44 119.69
C ASN A 26 -10.60 146.85 121.14
N SER A 27 -9.77 147.66 121.80
CA SER A 27 -10.01 148.51 123.01
C SER A 27 -9.60 147.88 124.36
N GLY A 28 -8.95 148.55 125.32
CA GLY A 28 -8.50 149.94 125.45
C GLY A 28 -8.07 150.24 126.90
N SER A 29 -7.19 151.24 127.07
CA SER A 29 -7.12 152.25 128.15
C SER A 29 -7.40 151.85 129.61
N SER A 30 -6.49 152.14 130.56
CA SER A 30 -6.48 153.44 131.27
C SER A 30 -5.53 153.42 132.49
N SER A 31 -5.13 154.62 132.85
CA SER A 31 -4.19 155.06 133.85
C SER A 31 -4.75 155.10 135.29
N THR A 32 -3.84 155.41 136.22
CA THR A 32 -3.89 156.55 137.19
C THR A 32 -3.91 156.26 138.70
N ILE A 33 -3.06 157.06 139.38
CA ILE A 33 -3.19 157.73 140.70
C ILE A 33 -2.59 157.07 141.95
N THR A 34 -1.54 157.75 142.41
CA THR A 34 -0.91 157.79 143.74
C THR A 34 -1.68 158.68 144.71
N MET A 35 -1.92 158.24 145.95
CA MET A 35 -1.98 159.11 147.12
C MET A 35 -1.74 158.35 148.43
N GLU A 36 -0.92 158.93 149.30
CA GLU A 36 -0.39 158.37 150.55
C GLU A 36 -1.46 158.26 151.66
N TYR A 37 -1.52 157.10 152.32
CA TYR A 37 -2.14 156.94 153.64
C TYR A 37 -1.31 156.01 154.53
N THR A 38 -0.74 156.62 155.57
CA THR A 38 -0.08 156.12 156.78
C THR A 38 0.28 154.62 156.88
N GLN A 39 1.60 154.41 157.02
CA GLN A 39 2.42 153.23 156.73
C GLN A 39 2.15 151.91 157.49
N ASP A 40 1.23 151.85 158.46
CA ASP A 40 1.08 150.68 159.35
C ASP A 40 -0.10 149.72 158.98
N LEU A 41 -1.08 150.18 158.18
CA LEU A 41 -2.21 149.34 157.72
C LEU A 41 -1.87 148.54 156.45
N HIS A 42 -1.04 149.09 155.56
CA HIS A 42 -0.66 148.47 154.28
C HIS A 42 0.01 147.11 154.45
N LEU A 43 0.84 146.94 155.48
CA LEU A 43 1.62 145.71 155.68
C LEU A 43 0.72 144.49 155.97
N LYS A 44 -0.38 144.68 156.71
CA LYS A 44 -1.32 143.59 157.05
C LYS A 44 -2.17 143.18 155.84
N MET A 45 -2.57 144.13 155.01
CA MET A 45 -3.34 143.88 153.79
C MET A 45 -2.47 143.22 152.71
N SER A 46 -1.23 143.66 152.54
CA SER A 46 -0.25 143.02 151.64
C SER A 46 0.04 141.57 152.00
N LYS A 47 0.10 141.20 153.29
CA LYS A 47 0.25 139.79 153.69
C LYS A 47 -0.95 138.93 153.29
N LYS A 48 -2.18 139.43 153.46
CA LYS A 48 -3.39 138.69 153.02
C LYS A 48 -3.49 138.57 151.50
N ILE A 49 -3.14 139.63 150.76
CA ILE A 49 -3.07 139.61 149.29
C ILE A 49 -2.05 138.56 148.85
N ALA A 50 -0.82 138.59 149.39
CA ALA A 50 0.21 137.63 149.05
C ALA A 50 -0.21 136.17 149.34
N GLN A 51 -0.91 135.94 150.44
CA GLN A 51 -1.38 134.60 150.80
C GLN A 51 -2.50 134.11 149.87
N LEU A 52 -3.44 134.97 149.48
CA LEU A 52 -4.45 134.66 148.47
C LEU A 52 -3.82 134.44 147.08
N THR A 53 -2.88 135.30 146.66
CA THR A 53 -2.15 135.14 145.39
C THR A 53 -1.42 133.81 145.32
N LYS A 54 -0.80 133.37 146.43
CA LYS A 54 -0.10 132.08 146.49
C LYS A 54 -1.04 130.88 146.32
N VAL A 55 -2.24 130.95 146.91
CA VAL A 55 -3.26 129.89 146.77
C VAL A 55 -3.86 129.88 145.37
N ILE A 56 -4.19 131.06 144.80
CA ILE A 56 -4.69 131.18 143.42
C ILE A 56 -3.66 130.62 142.43
N TYR A 57 -2.38 130.97 142.60
CA TYR A 57 -1.32 130.44 141.75
C TYR A 57 -1.22 128.92 141.88
N ALA A 58 -1.19 128.37 143.09
CA ALA A 58 -1.14 126.91 143.28
C ALA A 58 -2.35 126.17 142.68
N LEU A 59 -3.56 126.74 142.79
CA LEU A 59 -4.76 126.17 142.19
C LEU A 59 -4.74 126.26 140.66
N ASN A 60 -4.33 127.40 140.10
CA ASN A 60 -4.22 127.57 138.66
C ASN A 60 -3.13 126.68 138.08
N THR A 61 -1.94 126.58 138.71
CA THR A 61 -0.90 125.63 138.28
C THR A 61 -1.43 124.20 138.30
N LYS A 62 -2.19 123.82 139.33
CA LYS A 62 -2.78 122.48 139.39
C LYS A 62 -3.87 122.28 138.33
N ASN A 63 -4.62 123.33 138.00
CA ASN A 63 -5.62 123.28 136.92
C ASN A 63 -4.94 123.20 135.55
N ASP A 64 -3.88 123.98 135.32
CA ASP A 64 -3.04 123.94 134.12
C ASP A 64 -2.39 122.55 133.96
N GLU A 65 -1.92 121.95 135.07
CA GLU A 65 -1.41 120.58 135.11
C GLU A 65 -2.50 119.56 134.75
N HIS A 66 -3.73 119.74 135.23
CA HIS A 66 -4.87 118.87 134.88
C HIS A 66 -5.30 119.06 133.42
N GLU A 67 -5.34 120.29 132.91
CA GLU A 67 -5.62 120.57 131.50
C GLU A 67 -4.54 119.96 130.60
N ALA A 68 -3.26 120.06 130.97
CA ALA A 68 -2.17 119.39 130.28
C ALA A 68 -2.27 117.85 130.32
N ALA A 69 -2.65 117.28 131.46
CA ALA A 69 -2.88 115.84 131.59
C ALA A 69 -4.08 115.35 130.75
N ILE A 70 -5.16 116.13 130.67
CA ILE A 70 -6.30 115.83 129.81
C ILE A 70 -5.91 115.95 128.34
N GLN A 71 -5.11 116.96 127.99
CA GLN A 71 -4.68 117.19 126.62
C GLN A 71 -3.75 116.06 126.13
N THR A 72 -2.80 115.63 126.94
CA THR A 72 -1.93 114.48 126.64
C THR A 72 -2.72 113.18 126.53
N LEU A 73 -3.76 112.97 127.36
CA LEU A 73 -4.64 111.79 127.22
C LEU A 73 -5.47 111.82 125.93
N LYS A 74 -5.95 113.01 125.52
CA LYS A 74 -6.65 113.18 124.24
C LYS A 74 -5.73 112.91 123.06
N GLU A 75 -4.51 113.44 123.09
CA GLU A 75 -3.49 113.20 122.07
C GLU A 75 -3.14 111.71 121.97
N ALA A 76 -2.91 111.04 123.09
CA ALA A 76 -2.65 109.60 123.11
C ALA A 76 -3.83 108.77 122.56
N HIS A 77 -5.07 109.10 122.93
CA HIS A 77 -6.24 108.42 122.39
C HIS A 77 -6.43 108.71 120.89
N GLU A 78 -6.15 109.93 120.44
CA GLU A 78 -6.22 110.29 119.02
C GLU A 78 -5.12 109.58 118.21
N GLU A 79 -3.93 109.41 118.77
CA GLU A 79 -2.86 108.58 118.22
C GLU A 79 -3.27 107.09 118.14
N GLU A 80 -3.86 106.52 119.20
CA GLU A 80 -4.37 105.14 119.19
C GLU A 80 -5.47 104.95 118.14
N VAL A 81 -6.39 105.90 118.00
CA VAL A 81 -7.43 105.87 116.96
C VAL A 81 -6.80 105.93 115.57
N GLN A 82 -5.81 106.81 115.34
CA GLN A 82 -5.10 106.89 114.07
C GLN A 82 -4.32 105.61 113.77
N GLN A 83 -3.69 105.00 114.78
CA GLN A 83 -2.99 103.72 114.65
C GLN A 83 -3.95 102.58 114.30
N ILE A 84 -5.10 102.47 114.98
CA ILE A 84 -6.10 101.45 114.66
C ILE A 84 -6.62 101.64 113.23
N LEU A 85 -6.84 102.89 112.79
CA LEU A 85 -7.29 103.18 111.43
C LEU A 85 -6.23 102.84 110.38
N SER A 86 -4.95 103.12 110.64
CA SER A 86 -3.86 102.78 109.72
C SER A 86 -3.65 101.26 109.63
N GLU A 87 -3.62 100.55 110.76
CA GLU A 87 -3.53 99.09 110.81
C GLU A 87 -4.74 98.43 110.12
N THR A 88 -5.94 98.99 110.29
CA THR A 88 -7.15 98.50 109.62
C THR A 88 -7.07 98.72 108.11
N ARG A 89 -6.62 99.88 107.65
CA ARG A 89 -6.40 100.16 106.21
C ARG A 89 -5.33 99.23 105.62
N GLU A 90 -4.23 99.01 106.32
CA GLU A 90 -3.16 98.12 105.87
C GLU A 90 -3.65 96.67 105.76
N LYS A 91 -4.39 96.17 106.76
CA LYS A 91 -5.03 94.85 106.69
C LYS A 91 -5.99 94.73 105.52
N ILE A 92 -6.81 95.76 105.26
CA ILE A 92 -7.70 95.79 104.09
C ILE A 92 -6.90 95.73 102.78
N MET A 93 -5.80 96.49 102.67
CA MET A 93 -4.93 96.44 101.50
C MET A 93 -4.27 95.06 101.31
N GLN A 94 -3.79 94.45 102.40
CA GLN A 94 -3.23 93.09 102.36
C GLN A 94 -4.28 92.05 101.93
N TYR A 95 -5.51 92.12 102.46
CA TYR A 95 -6.59 91.22 102.03
C TYR A 95 -6.97 91.46 100.58
N LYS A 96 -7.03 92.72 100.12
CA LYS A 96 -7.30 93.02 98.71
C LYS A 96 -6.20 92.49 97.79
N SER A 97 -4.93 92.61 98.18
CA SER A 97 -3.80 92.02 97.45
C SER A 97 -3.93 90.50 97.38
N LYS A 98 -4.16 89.84 98.53
CA LYS A 98 -4.36 88.38 98.59
C LYS A 98 -5.53 87.91 97.73
N ILE A 99 -6.64 88.64 97.70
CA ILE A 99 -7.79 88.33 96.84
C ILE A 99 -7.40 88.48 95.36
N SER A 100 -6.63 89.50 94.99
CA SER A 100 -6.11 89.67 93.63
C SER A 100 -5.20 88.50 93.24
N ASP A 101 -4.26 88.14 94.11
CA ASP A 101 -3.34 87.01 93.87
C ASP A 101 -4.11 85.68 93.76
N GLU A 102 -5.14 85.46 94.59
CA GLU A 102 -6.03 84.30 94.49
C GLU A 102 -6.83 84.29 93.17
N MET A 103 -7.27 85.45 92.68
CA MET A 103 -7.95 85.56 91.39
C MET A 103 -7.01 85.23 90.23
N ASP A 104 -5.79 85.75 90.25
CA ASP A 104 -4.78 85.48 89.22
C ASP A 104 -4.35 84.01 89.23
N LEU A 105 -4.21 83.40 90.42
CA LEU A 105 -3.96 81.96 90.57
C LEU A 105 -5.12 81.13 90.01
N LYS A 106 -6.38 81.51 90.27
CA LYS A 106 -7.56 80.84 89.70
C LYS A 106 -7.58 80.93 88.18
N GLN A 107 -7.32 82.11 87.61
CA GLN A 107 -7.21 82.28 86.16
C GLN A 107 -6.08 81.43 85.57
N ARG A 108 -4.93 81.37 86.26
CA ARG A 108 -3.80 80.55 85.82
C ARG A 108 -4.13 79.06 85.86
N ILE A 109 -4.75 78.58 86.93
CA ILE A 109 -5.22 77.19 87.05
C ILE A 109 -6.19 76.87 85.93
N GLN A 110 -7.20 77.71 85.69
CA GLN A 110 -8.17 77.52 84.60
C GLN A 110 -7.47 77.44 83.23
N SER A 111 -6.52 78.33 82.95
CA SER A 111 -5.77 78.30 81.69
C SER A 111 -4.94 77.01 81.51
N LEU A 112 -4.40 76.48 82.62
CA LEU A 112 -3.63 75.23 82.62
C LEU A 112 -4.56 74.02 82.45
N GLU A 113 -5.72 74.02 83.11
CA GLU A 113 -6.74 72.98 82.96
C GLU A 113 -7.26 72.93 81.51
N GLU A 114 -7.60 74.07 80.91
CA GLU A 114 -8.05 74.15 79.51
C GLU A 114 -6.96 73.67 78.53
N SER A 115 -5.69 74.04 78.78
CA SER A 115 -4.56 73.57 77.96
C SER A 115 -4.30 72.07 78.12
N MET A 116 -4.39 71.53 79.34
CA MET A 116 -4.28 70.10 79.61
C MET A 116 -5.41 69.30 78.95
N GLU A 117 -6.64 69.79 79.03
CA GLU A 117 -7.77 69.17 78.35
C GLU A 117 -7.59 69.16 76.83
N LEU A 118 -7.12 70.27 76.25
CA LEU A 118 -6.83 70.35 74.83
C LEU A 118 -5.74 69.35 74.43
N HIS A 119 -4.65 69.27 75.20
CA HIS A 119 -3.58 68.32 74.94
C HIS A 119 -4.07 66.86 75.07
N GLU A 120 -4.88 66.55 76.07
CA GLU A 120 -5.51 65.22 76.22
C GLU A 120 -6.46 64.90 75.07
N ARG A 121 -7.24 65.88 74.58
CA ARG A 121 -8.07 65.71 73.37
C ARG A 121 -7.21 65.44 72.13
N MET A 122 -6.16 66.22 71.92
CA MET A 122 -5.21 66.02 70.81
C MET A 122 -4.52 64.66 70.89
N LYS A 123 -4.12 64.21 72.08
CA LYS A 123 -3.53 62.90 72.32
C LYS A 123 -4.52 61.78 71.98
N ARG A 124 -5.78 61.88 72.42
CA ARG A 124 -6.82 60.90 72.07
C ARG A 124 -7.09 60.87 70.58
N GLN A 125 -7.14 62.03 69.93
CA GLN A 125 -7.32 62.13 68.49
C GLN A 125 -6.14 61.47 67.75
N ALA A 126 -4.89 61.79 68.13
CA ALA A 126 -3.70 61.20 67.52
C ALA A 126 -3.66 59.67 67.70
N LEU A 127 -4.06 59.16 68.87
CA LEU A 127 -4.16 57.71 69.11
C LEU A 127 -5.26 57.07 68.25
N ALA A 128 -6.43 57.68 68.14
CA ALA A 128 -7.49 57.18 67.27
C ALA A 128 -7.08 57.18 65.78
N GLU A 129 -6.40 58.23 65.33
CA GLU A 129 -5.83 58.31 63.97
C GLU A 129 -4.76 57.24 63.74
N PHE A 130 -3.90 56.99 64.74
CA PHE A 130 -2.91 55.92 64.67
C PHE A 130 -3.57 54.53 64.62
N GLU A 131 -4.61 54.30 65.41
CA GLU A 131 -5.31 53.03 65.48
C GLU A 131 -6.09 52.73 64.19
N THR A 132 -6.70 53.76 63.60
CA THR A 132 -7.32 53.66 62.27
C THR A 132 -6.31 53.49 61.14
N TYR A 133 -5.12 54.11 61.23
CA TYR A 133 -4.04 53.85 60.29
C TYR A 133 -3.54 52.40 60.40
N ARG A 134 -3.29 51.92 61.62
CA ARG A 134 -2.90 50.53 61.87
C ARG A 134 -3.91 49.54 61.29
N GLN A 135 -5.22 49.74 61.56
CA GLN A 135 -6.27 48.89 61.01
C GLN A 135 -6.26 48.89 59.47
N ARG A 136 -6.10 50.05 58.83
CA ARG A 136 -6.01 50.13 57.36
C ARG A 136 -4.81 49.38 56.81
N VAL A 137 -3.66 49.42 57.50
CA VAL A 137 -2.48 48.66 57.11
C VAL A 137 -2.71 47.17 57.26
N GLU A 138 -3.31 46.72 58.37
CA GLU A 138 -3.66 45.32 58.60
C GLU A 138 -4.67 44.81 57.55
N ASP A 139 -5.73 45.58 57.24
CA ASP A 139 -6.72 45.23 56.21
C ASP A 139 -6.10 45.19 54.81
N MET A 140 -5.24 46.16 54.48
CA MET A 140 -4.50 46.18 53.22
C MET A 140 -3.56 44.98 53.10
N GLN A 141 -2.87 44.63 54.19
CA GLN A 141 -2.02 43.45 54.25
C GLN A 141 -2.84 42.17 54.03
N LEU A 142 -3.95 42.00 54.76
CA LEU A 142 -4.84 40.85 54.58
C LEU A 142 -5.40 40.75 53.15
N CYS A 143 -5.76 41.88 52.53
CA CYS A 143 -6.25 41.91 51.15
C CYS A 143 -5.16 41.50 50.16
N THR A 144 -3.92 41.98 50.33
CA THR A 144 -2.80 41.60 49.47
C THR A 144 -2.43 40.13 49.66
N GLU A 145 -2.38 39.62 50.90
CA GLU A 145 -2.17 38.21 51.21
C GLU A 145 -3.28 37.32 50.62
N ALA A 146 -4.55 37.73 50.74
CA ALA A 146 -5.68 37.05 50.11
C ALA A 146 -5.58 37.05 48.58
N GLN A 147 -5.16 38.14 47.96
CA GLN A 147 -4.93 38.20 46.51
C GLN A 147 -3.77 37.29 46.08
N HIS A 148 -2.67 37.26 46.81
CA HIS A 148 -1.53 36.39 46.51
C HIS A 148 -1.92 34.92 46.64
N THR A 149 -2.56 34.53 47.74
CA THR A 149 -3.06 33.16 47.94
C THR A 149 -4.08 32.78 46.88
N GLN A 150 -5.02 33.66 46.51
CA GLN A 150 -5.97 33.42 45.44
C GLN A 150 -5.27 33.19 44.09
N ARG A 151 -4.28 34.02 43.72
CA ARG A 151 -3.52 33.84 42.48
C ARG A 151 -2.79 32.49 42.47
N VAL A 152 -2.16 32.13 43.57
CA VAL A 152 -1.47 30.82 43.71
C VAL A 152 -2.46 29.66 43.58
N VAL A 153 -3.64 29.75 44.21
CA VAL A 153 -4.69 28.73 44.11
C VAL A 153 -5.21 28.60 42.68
N THR A 154 -5.48 29.73 42.01
CA THR A 154 -5.93 29.73 40.61
C THR A 154 -4.87 29.10 39.69
N MET A 155 -3.61 29.52 39.80
CA MET A 155 -2.51 28.92 39.02
C MET A 155 -2.35 27.42 39.31
N SER A 156 -2.44 27.01 40.58
CA SER A 156 -2.34 25.60 40.97
C SER A 156 -3.47 24.77 40.38
N ARG A 157 -4.69 25.33 40.34
CA ARG A 157 -5.84 24.69 39.72
C ARG A 157 -5.66 24.55 38.22
N GLU A 158 -5.21 25.59 37.52
CA GLU A 158 -4.94 25.53 36.07
C GLU A 158 -3.88 24.48 35.74
N VAL A 159 -2.82 24.38 36.53
CA VAL A 159 -1.77 23.35 36.37
C VAL A 159 -2.34 21.95 36.58
N GLU A 160 -3.19 21.75 37.58
CA GLU A 160 -3.83 20.46 37.84
C GLU A 160 -4.81 20.07 36.72
N GLU A 161 -5.59 21.03 36.21
CA GLU A 161 -6.50 20.83 35.07
C GLU A 161 -5.71 20.47 33.79
N MET A 162 -4.59 21.14 33.53
CA MET A 162 -3.68 20.77 32.45
C MET A 162 -3.12 19.36 32.64
N ARG A 163 -2.65 19.01 33.85
CA ARG A 163 -2.15 17.65 34.15
C ARG A 163 -3.22 16.61 33.89
N HIS A 164 -4.46 16.85 34.35
CA HIS A 164 -5.57 15.94 34.14
C HIS A 164 -5.89 15.77 32.65
N SER A 165 -5.91 16.86 31.88
CA SER A 165 -6.10 16.81 30.42
C SER A 165 -5.00 16.00 29.72
N PHE A 166 -3.74 16.15 30.14
CA PHE A 166 -2.64 15.35 29.61
C PHE A 166 -2.77 13.87 29.98
N GLU A 167 -3.10 13.56 31.23
CA GLU A 167 -3.34 12.18 31.66
C GLU A 167 -4.50 11.53 30.90
N GLU A 168 -5.57 12.27 30.64
CA GLU A 168 -6.70 11.80 29.84
C GLU A 168 -6.32 11.57 28.38
N LYS A 169 -5.54 12.47 27.77
CA LYS A 169 -4.99 12.29 26.41
C LYS A 169 -4.04 11.09 26.33
N LEU A 170 -3.21 10.87 27.35
CA LEU A 170 -2.34 9.70 27.43
C LEU A 170 -3.17 8.41 27.56
N ARG A 171 -4.23 8.43 28.36
CA ARG A 171 -5.15 7.31 28.50
C ARG A 171 -5.88 7.00 27.20
N SER A 172 -6.42 8.02 26.52
CA SER A 172 -7.10 7.85 25.24
C SER A 172 -6.16 7.36 24.15
N PHE A 173 -4.94 7.88 24.09
CA PHE A 173 -3.89 7.39 23.21
C PHE A 173 -3.53 5.93 23.51
N GLY A 174 -3.35 5.57 24.78
CA GLY A 174 -3.09 4.19 25.19
C GLY A 174 -4.22 3.22 24.80
N THR A 175 -5.49 3.64 24.94
CA THR A 175 -6.63 2.83 24.50
C THR A 175 -6.67 2.69 22.98
N ALA A 176 -6.41 3.77 22.22
CA ALA A 176 -6.39 3.73 20.76
C ALA A 176 -5.24 2.86 20.23
N GLN A 177 -4.06 2.93 20.86
CA GLN A 177 -2.93 2.06 20.54
C GLN A 177 -3.29 0.58 20.78
N ALA A 178 -3.88 0.26 21.93
CA ALA A 178 -4.29 -1.11 22.25
C ALA A 178 -5.33 -1.65 21.27
N GLN A 179 -6.31 -0.82 20.89
CA GLN A 179 -7.31 -1.15 19.87
C GLN A 179 -6.66 -1.41 18.51
N PHE A 180 -5.78 -0.53 18.05
CA PHE A 180 -5.06 -0.71 16.79
C PHE A 180 -4.20 -1.98 16.79
N GLU A 181 -3.50 -2.27 17.89
CA GLU A 181 -2.73 -3.51 18.03
C GLU A 181 -3.62 -4.75 18.03
N GLN A 182 -4.81 -4.69 18.62
CA GLN A 182 -5.79 -5.76 18.62
C GLN A 182 -6.38 -5.97 17.22
N GLU A 183 -6.81 -4.91 16.54
CA GLU A 183 -7.33 -4.96 15.17
C GLU A 183 -6.29 -5.52 14.21
N LYS A 184 -5.03 -5.07 14.31
CA LYS A 184 -3.93 -5.62 13.55
C LYS A 184 -3.74 -7.12 13.79
N LYS A 185 -3.83 -7.57 15.04
CA LYS A 185 -3.73 -9.01 15.38
C LYS A 185 -4.89 -9.79 14.76
N LEU A 186 -6.12 -9.31 14.91
CA LEU A 186 -7.32 -9.94 14.35
C LEU A 186 -7.25 -10.02 12.82
N ALA A 187 -6.89 -8.92 12.14
CA ALA A 187 -6.72 -8.89 10.69
C ALA A 187 -5.64 -9.88 10.21
N LEU A 188 -4.54 -10.01 10.95
CA LEU A 188 -3.50 -11.01 10.64
C LEU A 188 -3.99 -12.45 10.87
N GLU A 189 -4.78 -12.70 11.91
CA GLU A 189 -5.37 -14.01 12.17
C GLU A 189 -6.41 -14.39 11.11
N GLU A 190 -7.25 -13.45 10.71
CA GLU A 190 -8.23 -13.61 9.64
C GLU A 190 -7.53 -13.88 8.30
N LEU A 191 -6.50 -13.11 7.94
CA LEU A 191 -5.72 -13.36 6.73
C LEU A 191 -5.06 -14.75 6.74
N LYS A 192 -4.51 -15.18 7.90
CA LYS A 192 -3.97 -16.54 8.07
C LYS A 192 -5.05 -17.62 7.99
N ALA A 193 -6.26 -17.35 8.46
CA ALA A 193 -7.39 -18.27 8.36
C ALA A 193 -7.85 -18.41 6.91
N ASN A 194 -8.02 -17.30 6.20
CA ASN A 194 -8.39 -17.26 4.79
C ASN A 194 -7.34 -17.98 3.93
N HIS A 195 -6.06 -17.70 4.14
CA HIS A 195 -5.00 -18.40 3.40
C HIS A 195 -5.00 -19.92 3.67
N ARG A 196 -5.23 -20.35 4.92
CA ARG A 196 -5.37 -21.78 5.24
C ARG A 196 -6.59 -22.40 4.55
N GLN A 197 -7.70 -21.66 4.47
CA GLN A 197 -8.89 -22.09 3.75
C GLN A 197 -8.62 -22.20 2.26
N GLU A 198 -8.06 -21.18 1.62
CA GLU A 198 -7.69 -21.19 0.19
C GLU A 198 -6.77 -22.36 -0.15
N VAL A 199 -5.73 -22.61 0.65
CA VAL A 199 -4.84 -23.77 0.46
C VAL A 199 -5.61 -25.07 0.58
N SER A 200 -6.52 -25.20 1.55
CA SER A 200 -7.35 -26.39 1.71
C SER A 200 -8.31 -26.62 0.54
N GLU A 201 -8.88 -25.53 -0.01
CA GLU A 201 -9.77 -25.56 -1.17
C GLU A 201 -9.01 -25.88 -2.45
N LEU A 202 -7.81 -25.33 -2.64
CA LEU A 202 -6.91 -25.68 -3.74
C LEU A 202 -6.52 -27.15 -3.69
N LEU A 203 -6.15 -27.67 -2.51
CA LEU A 203 -5.84 -29.10 -2.35
C LEU A 203 -7.06 -29.98 -2.64
N ARG A 204 -8.24 -29.59 -2.15
CA ARG A 204 -9.50 -30.32 -2.42
C ARG A 204 -9.88 -30.27 -3.89
N SER A 205 -9.72 -29.12 -4.54
CA SER A 205 -9.95 -28.93 -5.98
C SER A 205 -8.98 -29.78 -6.79
N HIS A 206 -7.68 -29.77 -6.46
CA HIS A 206 -6.68 -30.60 -7.10
C HIS A 206 -6.97 -32.10 -6.90
N GLN A 207 -7.35 -32.52 -5.69
CA GLN A 207 -7.75 -33.91 -5.42
C GLN A 207 -8.99 -34.32 -6.21
N SER A 208 -10.02 -33.48 -6.25
CA SER A 208 -11.25 -33.67 -7.05
C SER A 208 -10.93 -33.76 -8.54
N GLN A 209 -10.11 -32.82 -9.04
CA GLN A 209 -9.68 -32.78 -10.42
C GLN A 209 -8.90 -34.06 -10.76
N ASN A 210 -7.96 -34.48 -9.92
CA ASN A 210 -7.19 -35.70 -10.13
C ASN A 210 -8.07 -36.96 -10.10
N GLN A 211 -9.07 -37.03 -9.21
CA GLN A 211 -10.07 -38.10 -9.21
C GLN A 211 -10.91 -38.11 -10.49
N ASN A 212 -11.32 -36.95 -10.98
CA ASN A 212 -12.07 -36.83 -12.23
C ASN A 212 -11.20 -37.22 -13.44
N HIS A 213 -9.95 -36.75 -13.49
CA HIS A 213 -9.00 -37.14 -14.55
C HIS A 213 -8.73 -38.65 -14.52
N SER A 214 -8.56 -39.25 -13.34
CA SER A 214 -8.41 -40.69 -13.19
C SER A 214 -9.65 -41.45 -13.67
N LYS A 215 -10.87 -40.99 -13.33
CA LYS A 215 -12.12 -41.61 -13.79
C LYS A 215 -12.30 -41.48 -15.30
N ASP A 216 -11.97 -40.34 -15.87
CA ASP A 216 -12.11 -40.11 -17.31
C ASP A 216 -11.03 -40.88 -18.09
N GLN A 217 -9.82 -40.99 -17.54
CA GLN A 217 -8.77 -41.87 -18.07
C GLN A 217 -9.19 -43.34 -18.03
N GLU A 218 -9.85 -43.77 -16.94
CA GLU A 218 -10.38 -45.13 -16.82
C GLU A 218 -11.53 -45.38 -17.81
N LYS A 219 -12.49 -44.46 -17.95
CA LYS A 219 -13.55 -44.54 -18.97
C LYS A 219 -12.99 -44.60 -20.38
N LEU A 220 -12.00 -43.77 -20.70
CA LEU A 220 -11.34 -43.78 -22.00
C LEU A 220 -10.62 -45.12 -22.23
N GLY A 221 -9.94 -45.63 -21.22
CA GLY A 221 -9.33 -46.96 -21.24
C GLY A 221 -10.36 -48.08 -21.46
N GLN A 222 -11.52 -48.00 -20.80
CA GLN A 222 -12.62 -48.94 -21.00
C GLN A 222 -13.21 -48.86 -22.41
N LEU A 223 -13.43 -47.65 -22.95
CA LEU A 223 -13.89 -47.46 -24.32
C LEU A 223 -12.92 -48.05 -25.34
N HIS A 224 -11.62 -47.75 -25.22
CA HIS A 224 -10.61 -48.34 -26.08
C HIS A 224 -10.56 -49.87 -25.95
N LYS A 225 -10.71 -50.40 -24.73
CA LYS A 225 -10.75 -51.86 -24.52
C LYS A 225 -11.93 -52.49 -25.26
N VAL A 226 -13.13 -51.92 -25.12
CA VAL A 226 -14.34 -52.39 -25.82
C VAL A 226 -14.19 -52.28 -27.34
N GLU A 227 -13.61 -51.18 -27.84
CA GLU A 227 -13.36 -51.01 -29.28
C GLU A 227 -12.35 -52.04 -29.81
N VAL A 228 -11.27 -52.30 -29.07
CA VAL A 228 -10.28 -53.34 -29.41
C VAL A 228 -10.91 -54.73 -29.38
N GLU A 229 -11.76 -55.04 -28.40
CA GLU A 229 -12.48 -56.31 -28.30
C GLU A 229 -13.43 -56.49 -29.51
N SER A 230 -14.23 -55.47 -29.84
CA SER A 230 -15.12 -55.46 -31.02
C SER A 230 -14.36 -55.62 -32.33
N LEU A 231 -13.25 -54.91 -32.51
CA LEU A 231 -12.40 -55.07 -33.70
C LEU A 231 -11.78 -56.47 -33.76
N SER A 232 -11.38 -57.03 -32.62
CA SER A 232 -10.84 -58.39 -32.54
C SER A 232 -11.89 -59.44 -32.92
N GLU A 233 -13.12 -59.32 -32.39
CA GLU A 233 -14.24 -60.18 -32.77
C GLU A 233 -14.53 -60.11 -34.28
N ARG A 234 -14.54 -58.90 -34.85
CA ARG A 234 -14.76 -58.71 -36.29
C ARG A 234 -13.64 -59.30 -37.14
N VAL A 235 -12.39 -59.25 -36.66
CA VAL A 235 -11.25 -59.91 -37.30
C VAL A 235 -11.41 -61.44 -37.25
N GLU A 236 -11.84 -62.00 -36.13
CA GLU A 236 -12.09 -63.43 -36.00
C GLU A 236 -13.28 -63.90 -36.86
N GLU A 237 -14.34 -63.09 -36.98
CA GLU A 237 -15.46 -63.35 -37.88
C GLU A 237 -15.00 -63.43 -39.34
N VAL A 238 -14.24 -62.42 -39.80
CA VAL A 238 -13.68 -62.39 -41.17
C VAL A 238 -12.71 -63.54 -41.41
N LYS A 239 -11.90 -63.93 -40.41
CA LYS A 239 -11.04 -65.13 -40.50
C LYS A 239 -11.88 -66.39 -40.64
N GLY A 240 -12.98 -66.50 -39.90
CA GLY A 240 -13.94 -67.60 -39.98
C GLY A 240 -14.62 -67.68 -41.34
N ASP A 241 -15.09 -66.55 -41.88
CA ASP A 241 -15.66 -66.45 -43.23
C ASP A 241 -14.64 -66.83 -44.31
N LYS A 242 -13.41 -66.31 -44.22
CA LYS A 242 -12.33 -66.66 -45.13
C LYS A 242 -12.06 -68.16 -45.11
N LYS A 243 -12.01 -68.77 -43.93
CA LYS A 243 -11.80 -70.22 -43.78
C LYS A 243 -12.94 -71.01 -44.42
N ARG A 244 -14.20 -70.66 -44.13
CA ARG A 244 -15.38 -71.29 -44.76
C ARG A 244 -15.35 -71.17 -46.28
N LEU A 245 -15.00 -70.00 -46.79
CA LEU A 245 -14.91 -69.76 -48.24
C LEU A 245 -13.81 -70.61 -48.88
N VAL A 246 -12.64 -70.74 -48.25
CA VAL A 246 -11.56 -71.63 -48.70
C VAL A 246 -12.04 -73.09 -48.73
N GLU A 247 -12.64 -73.57 -47.63
CA GLU A 247 -13.18 -74.94 -47.55
C GLU A 247 -14.24 -75.20 -48.65
N GLU A 248 -15.12 -74.23 -48.94
CA GLU A 248 -16.09 -74.32 -50.02
C GLU A 248 -15.45 -74.39 -51.41
N TYR A 249 -14.41 -73.58 -51.67
CA TYR A 249 -13.69 -73.60 -52.94
C TYR A 249 -12.88 -74.89 -53.11
N GLU A 250 -12.22 -75.37 -52.06
CA GLU A 250 -11.53 -76.66 -52.04
C GLU A 250 -12.53 -77.80 -52.31
N ALA A 251 -13.70 -77.78 -51.67
CA ALA A 251 -14.73 -78.78 -51.93
C ALA A 251 -15.25 -78.74 -53.38
N LYS A 252 -15.44 -77.54 -53.96
CA LYS A 252 -15.80 -77.39 -55.38
C LYS A 252 -14.70 -77.90 -56.31
N LEU A 253 -13.43 -77.59 -56.01
CA LEU A 253 -12.28 -78.06 -56.76
C LEU A 253 -12.17 -79.59 -56.72
N ASN A 254 -12.28 -80.19 -55.53
CA ASN A 254 -12.24 -81.64 -55.34
C ASN A 254 -13.38 -82.34 -56.09
N LYS A 255 -14.60 -81.78 -56.07
CA LYS A 255 -15.73 -82.29 -56.86
C LYS A 255 -15.46 -82.26 -58.36
N ALA A 256 -14.88 -81.16 -58.86
CA ALA A 256 -14.51 -81.02 -60.27
C ALA A 256 -13.38 -81.99 -60.65
N GLN A 257 -12.35 -82.13 -59.82
CA GLN A 257 -11.26 -83.10 -60.01
C GLN A 257 -11.83 -84.53 -60.07
N ALA A 258 -12.66 -84.93 -59.12
CA ALA A 258 -13.28 -86.25 -59.11
C ALA A 258 -14.19 -86.50 -60.34
N PHE A 259 -14.84 -85.46 -60.87
CA PHE A 259 -15.60 -85.57 -62.12
C PHE A 259 -14.68 -85.85 -63.31
N TYR A 260 -13.60 -85.07 -63.48
CA TYR A 260 -12.65 -85.28 -64.57
C TYR A 260 -11.89 -86.61 -64.46
N GLU A 261 -11.56 -87.05 -63.25
CA GLU A 261 -10.95 -88.37 -63.03
C GLU A 261 -11.90 -89.50 -63.43
N ARG A 262 -13.19 -89.42 -63.07
CA ARG A 262 -14.20 -90.40 -63.48
C ARG A 262 -14.40 -90.42 -65.00
N GLU A 263 -14.47 -89.26 -65.65
CA GLU A 263 -14.54 -89.15 -67.11
C GLU A 263 -13.29 -89.76 -67.77
N LEU A 264 -12.10 -89.47 -67.24
CA LEU A 264 -10.86 -90.04 -67.73
C LEU A 264 -10.80 -91.56 -67.54
N GLU A 265 -11.25 -92.08 -66.40
CA GLU A 265 -11.40 -93.52 -66.14
C GLU A 265 -12.42 -94.17 -67.09
N ALA A 266 -13.56 -93.53 -67.32
CA ALA A 266 -14.57 -94.02 -68.26
C ALA A 266 -14.02 -94.08 -69.69
N MET A 267 -13.26 -93.05 -70.10
CA MET A 267 -12.55 -93.04 -71.38
C MET A 267 -11.52 -94.18 -71.44
N LYS A 268 -10.67 -94.33 -70.42
CA LYS A 268 -9.69 -95.44 -70.33
C LYS A 268 -10.37 -96.81 -70.40
N ARG A 269 -11.48 -97.04 -69.69
CA ARG A 269 -12.26 -98.28 -69.75
C ARG A 269 -12.83 -98.52 -71.16
N THR A 270 -13.33 -97.47 -71.81
CA THR A 270 -13.84 -97.55 -73.19
C THR A 270 -12.72 -97.86 -74.18
N GLN A 271 -11.55 -97.23 -74.02
CA GLN A 271 -10.36 -97.52 -74.82
C GLN A 271 -9.85 -98.95 -74.60
N GLN A 272 -9.88 -99.44 -73.36
CA GLN A 272 -9.52 -100.83 -73.05
C GLN A 272 -10.51 -101.80 -73.69
N LEU A 273 -11.83 -101.56 -73.58
CA LEU A 273 -12.86 -102.37 -74.22
C LEU A 273 -12.71 -102.40 -75.76
N THR A 274 -12.40 -101.27 -76.39
CA THR A 274 -12.14 -101.25 -77.85
C THR A 274 -10.87 -102.00 -78.22
N ALA A 275 -9.81 -101.91 -77.41
CA ALA A 275 -8.59 -102.68 -77.59
C ALA A 275 -8.83 -104.19 -77.42
N ASP A 276 -9.56 -104.61 -76.38
CA ASP A 276 -9.91 -106.00 -76.12
C ASP A 276 -10.81 -106.57 -77.24
N ASN A 277 -11.80 -105.80 -77.70
CA ASN A 277 -12.65 -106.17 -78.83
C ASN A 277 -11.83 -106.31 -80.12
N LEU A 278 -10.90 -105.38 -80.40
CA LEU A 278 -10.01 -105.48 -81.56
C LEU A 278 -9.12 -106.72 -81.46
N GLN A 279 -8.62 -107.04 -80.27
CA GLN A 279 -7.83 -108.26 -80.05
C GLN A 279 -8.67 -109.52 -80.24
N ALA A 280 -9.92 -109.54 -79.80
CA ALA A 280 -10.86 -110.62 -80.05
C ALA A 280 -11.12 -110.79 -81.55
N TRP A 281 -11.35 -109.70 -82.29
CA TRP A 281 -11.49 -109.71 -83.75
C TRP A 281 -10.24 -110.23 -84.46
N LYS A 282 -9.04 -109.84 -84.02
CA LYS A 282 -7.78 -110.38 -84.57
C LYS A 282 -7.63 -111.88 -84.31
N LYS A 283 -8.11 -112.38 -83.17
CA LYS A 283 -8.09 -113.82 -82.88
C LYS A 283 -9.06 -114.58 -83.78
N THR A 284 -10.29 -114.09 -83.95
CA THR A 284 -11.28 -114.72 -84.83
C THR A 284 -10.82 -114.66 -86.29
N GLU A 285 -10.23 -113.55 -86.73
CA GLU A 285 -9.60 -113.43 -88.05
C GLU A 285 -8.49 -114.48 -88.24
N ALA A 286 -7.58 -114.63 -87.27
CA ALA A 286 -6.53 -115.64 -87.32
C ALA A 286 -7.06 -117.08 -87.31
N GLU A 287 -8.14 -117.35 -86.57
CA GLU A 287 -8.85 -118.63 -86.57
C GLU A 287 -9.45 -118.94 -87.94
N LEU A 288 -10.18 -117.99 -88.53
CA LEU A 288 -10.72 -118.11 -89.89
C LEU A 288 -9.60 -118.33 -90.91
N GLN A 289 -8.50 -117.57 -90.82
CA GLN A 289 -7.34 -117.80 -91.69
C GLN A 289 -6.80 -119.22 -91.55
N ARG A 290 -6.64 -119.76 -90.33
CA ARG A 290 -6.22 -121.16 -90.14
C ARG A 290 -7.22 -122.15 -90.73
N GLU A 291 -8.51 -121.93 -90.54
CA GLU A 291 -9.55 -122.77 -91.14
C GLU A 291 -9.47 -122.75 -92.67
N PHE A 292 -9.31 -121.57 -93.28
CA PHE A 292 -9.10 -121.45 -94.72
C PHE A 292 -7.85 -122.18 -95.19
N HIS A 293 -6.71 -122.04 -94.51
CA HIS A 293 -5.49 -122.78 -94.86
C HIS A 293 -5.67 -124.30 -94.72
N MET A 294 -6.38 -124.77 -93.68
CA MET A 294 -6.69 -126.19 -93.53
C MET A 294 -7.61 -126.71 -94.63
N GLN A 295 -8.65 -125.93 -95.00
CA GLN A 295 -9.55 -126.26 -96.11
C GLN A 295 -8.78 -126.27 -97.44
N GLU A 296 -7.94 -125.27 -97.70
CA GLU A 296 -7.10 -125.21 -98.89
C GLU A 296 -6.13 -126.40 -98.96
N ALA A 297 -5.46 -126.74 -97.86
CA ALA A 297 -4.58 -127.91 -97.79
C ALA A 297 -5.34 -129.23 -98.02
N ALA A 298 -6.56 -129.36 -97.48
CA ALA A 298 -7.41 -130.52 -97.73
C ALA A 298 -7.79 -130.63 -99.22
N LEU A 299 -8.16 -129.52 -99.85
CA LEU A 299 -8.46 -129.44 -101.29
C LEU A 299 -7.23 -129.72 -102.16
N GLN A 300 -6.05 -129.20 -101.80
CA GLN A 300 -4.81 -129.50 -102.50
C GLN A 300 -4.47 -131.00 -102.41
N LYS A 301 -4.72 -131.62 -101.25
CA LYS A 301 -4.52 -133.08 -101.06
C LYS A 301 -5.51 -133.91 -101.89
N THR A 302 -6.77 -133.51 -102.00
CA THR A 302 -7.76 -134.22 -102.85
C THR A 302 -7.44 -134.02 -104.34
N LEU A 303 -7.04 -132.81 -104.75
CA LEU A 303 -6.53 -132.55 -106.11
C LEU A 303 -5.30 -133.39 -106.42
N GLY A 304 -4.36 -133.54 -105.48
CA GLY A 304 -3.21 -134.43 -105.62
C GLY A 304 -3.61 -135.88 -105.87
N LYS A 305 -4.56 -136.41 -105.10
CA LYS A 305 -5.12 -137.76 -105.30
C LYS A 305 -5.77 -137.92 -106.67
N LEU A 306 -6.58 -136.95 -107.10
CA LEU A 306 -7.24 -136.98 -108.41
C LEU A 306 -6.22 -136.91 -109.56
N ARG A 307 -5.15 -136.13 -109.41
CA ARG A 307 -4.05 -136.09 -110.39
C ARG A 307 -3.34 -137.44 -110.50
N SER A 308 -3.03 -138.11 -109.38
CA SER A 308 -2.43 -139.46 -109.42
C SER A 308 -3.36 -140.51 -110.01
N GLU A 309 -4.67 -140.43 -109.70
CA GLU A 309 -5.68 -141.33 -110.27
C GLU A 309 -5.78 -141.14 -111.79
N LEU A 310 -5.79 -139.87 -112.25
CA LEU A 310 -5.79 -139.54 -113.66
C LEU A 310 -4.54 -140.06 -114.37
N GLN A 311 -3.37 -139.93 -113.76
CA GLN A 311 -2.12 -140.46 -114.31
C GLN A 311 -2.18 -142.00 -114.44
N ARG A 312 -2.66 -142.70 -113.41
CA ARG A 312 -2.86 -144.16 -113.45
C ARG A 312 -3.78 -144.57 -114.60
N VAL A 313 -4.91 -143.89 -114.75
CA VAL A 313 -5.88 -144.17 -115.85
C VAL A 313 -5.26 -143.87 -117.23
N GLN A 314 -4.43 -142.83 -117.35
CA GLN A 314 -3.70 -142.54 -118.59
C GLN A 314 -2.66 -143.61 -118.94
N GLU A 315 -1.92 -144.12 -117.95
CA GLU A 315 -0.96 -145.22 -118.11
C GLU A 315 -1.68 -146.51 -118.53
N GLU A 316 -2.80 -146.85 -117.90
CA GLU A 316 -3.66 -147.98 -118.29
C GLU A 316 -4.17 -147.83 -119.73
N ALA A 317 -4.67 -146.65 -120.10
CA ALA A 317 -5.11 -146.38 -121.47
C ALA A 317 -3.96 -146.50 -122.49
N ARG A 318 -2.73 -146.10 -122.11
CA ARG A 318 -1.55 -146.26 -122.95
C ARG A 318 -1.21 -147.74 -123.14
N GLU A 319 -1.24 -148.53 -122.07
CA GLU A 319 -0.97 -149.96 -122.10
C GLU A 319 -2.00 -150.71 -122.98
N HIS A 320 -3.28 -150.32 -122.90
CA HIS A 320 -4.33 -150.81 -123.79
C HIS A 320 -4.08 -150.44 -125.27
N ARG A 321 -3.60 -149.23 -125.56
CA ARG A 321 -3.22 -148.84 -126.93
C ARG A 321 -2.03 -149.65 -127.45
N GLU A 322 -1.00 -149.88 -126.64
CA GLU A 322 0.15 -150.70 -127.03
C GLU A 322 -0.25 -152.16 -127.31
N LYS A 323 -1.15 -152.74 -126.50
CA LYS A 323 -1.74 -154.06 -126.76
C LYS A 323 -2.50 -154.07 -128.10
N SER A 324 -3.29 -153.04 -128.38
CA SER A 324 -4.01 -152.88 -129.65
C SER A 324 -3.06 -152.77 -130.86
N HIS A 325 -2.00 -151.96 -130.75
CA HIS A 325 -0.99 -151.84 -131.81
C HIS A 325 -0.26 -153.16 -132.12
N LYS A 326 0.04 -153.97 -131.10
CA LYS A 326 0.64 -155.30 -131.31
C LYS A 326 -0.29 -156.25 -132.06
N LEU A 327 -1.59 -156.24 -131.73
CA LEU A 327 -2.60 -157.01 -132.46
C LEU A 327 -2.73 -156.53 -133.92
N GLN A 328 -2.72 -155.20 -134.15
CA GLN A 328 -2.76 -154.63 -135.50
C GLN A 328 -1.55 -155.04 -136.35
N ALA A 329 -0.35 -155.06 -135.78
CA ALA A 329 0.87 -155.48 -136.48
C ALA A 329 0.87 -156.98 -136.82
N SER A 330 0.29 -157.82 -135.95
CA SER A 330 0.07 -159.25 -136.24
C SER A 330 -0.93 -159.45 -137.39
N LEU A 331 -1.97 -158.63 -137.45
CA LEU A 331 -2.98 -158.68 -138.50
C LEU A 331 -2.38 -158.31 -139.86
N THR A 332 -1.63 -157.21 -139.95
CA THR A 332 -1.01 -156.77 -141.20
C THR A 332 0.03 -157.75 -141.74
N ALA A 333 0.76 -158.47 -140.88
CA ALA A 333 1.67 -159.54 -141.30
C ALA A 333 0.93 -160.77 -141.86
N ALA A 334 -0.24 -161.09 -141.32
CA ALA A 334 -1.10 -162.13 -141.89
C ALA A 334 -1.70 -161.69 -143.24
N GLU A 335 -2.13 -160.43 -143.34
CA GLU A 335 -2.63 -159.83 -144.58
C GLU A 335 -1.56 -159.80 -145.70
N SER A 336 -0.29 -159.52 -145.38
CA SER A 336 0.79 -159.56 -146.38
C SER A 336 1.05 -160.98 -146.88
N ASN A 337 1.01 -161.99 -146.00
CA ASN A 337 1.17 -163.38 -146.40
C ASN A 337 0.01 -163.86 -147.29
N ILE A 338 -1.22 -163.41 -147.03
CA ILE A 338 -2.38 -163.68 -147.89
C ILE A 338 -2.19 -163.02 -149.27
N LYS A 339 -1.71 -161.77 -149.31
CA LYS A 339 -1.43 -161.05 -150.56
C LYS A 339 -0.38 -161.75 -151.43
N GLU A 340 0.69 -162.28 -150.83
CA GLU A 340 1.74 -163.02 -151.55
C GLU A 340 1.18 -164.30 -152.20
N LEU A 341 0.32 -165.03 -151.49
CA LEU A 341 -0.35 -166.24 -151.99
C LEU A 341 -1.36 -165.93 -153.11
N SER A 342 -2.11 -164.82 -153.01
CA SER A 342 -2.99 -164.39 -154.10
C SER A 342 -2.23 -163.99 -155.36
N LYS A 343 -1.04 -163.38 -155.22
CA LYS A 343 -0.22 -162.99 -156.37
C LYS A 343 0.33 -164.20 -157.14
N GLN A 344 0.70 -165.27 -156.42
CA GLN A 344 1.13 -166.53 -157.04
C GLN A 344 -0.03 -167.25 -157.77
N LEU A 345 -1.27 -167.02 -157.34
CA LEU A 345 -2.47 -167.54 -158.02
C LEU A 345 -2.77 -166.73 -159.31
N ASP A 346 -2.62 -165.41 -159.25
CA ASP A 346 -2.88 -164.49 -160.37
C ASP A 346 -1.91 -164.71 -161.55
N GLU A 347 -0.64 -165.01 -161.28
CA GLU A 347 0.37 -165.28 -162.32
C GLU A 347 0.07 -166.59 -163.10
N VAL A 348 -0.51 -167.60 -162.43
CA VAL A 348 -0.95 -168.85 -163.09
C VAL A 348 -2.22 -168.63 -163.93
N THR A 349 -3.11 -167.71 -163.52
CA THR A 349 -4.29 -167.35 -164.31
C THR A 349 -3.96 -166.47 -165.52
N GLN A 350 -2.99 -165.56 -165.43
CA GLN A 350 -2.59 -164.73 -166.58
C GLN A 350 -1.93 -165.54 -167.71
N ASP A 351 -1.20 -166.62 -167.39
CA ASP A 351 -0.64 -167.52 -168.40
C ASP A 351 -1.73 -168.35 -169.14
N ALA A 352 -2.91 -168.54 -168.53
CA ALA A 352 -4.06 -169.18 -169.16
C ALA A 352 -4.85 -168.23 -170.09
N GLU A 353 -4.96 -166.94 -169.73
CA GLU A 353 -5.73 -165.94 -170.49
C GLU A 353 -5.06 -165.53 -171.83
N ILE A 354 -3.73 -165.60 -171.95
CA ILE A 354 -3.01 -165.29 -173.20
C ILE A 354 -3.31 -166.33 -174.30
N VAL A 355 -3.71 -167.56 -173.93
CA VAL A 355 -4.16 -168.59 -174.88
C VAL A 355 -5.60 -168.34 -175.35
N GLU A 356 -6.45 -167.71 -174.52
CA GLU A 356 -7.87 -167.47 -174.81
C GLU A 356 -8.12 -166.27 -175.75
N ILE A 357 -7.38 -165.16 -175.63
CA ILE A 357 -7.75 -163.93 -176.39
C ILE A 357 -7.26 -163.94 -177.86
N ARG A 358 -6.29 -164.79 -178.23
CA ARG A 358 -6.05 -165.14 -179.65
C ARG A 358 -7.27 -165.79 -180.32
N GLN A 359 -8.30 -166.19 -179.56
CA GLN A 359 -9.55 -166.76 -180.04
C GLN A 359 -10.70 -165.73 -180.16
N LYS A 360 -10.67 -164.59 -179.42
CA LYS A 360 -11.77 -163.59 -179.34
C LYS A 360 -11.72 -162.44 -180.36
N GLU A 361 -10.59 -162.20 -181.03
CA GLU A 361 -10.51 -161.28 -182.18
C GLU A 361 -11.32 -161.79 -183.41
N ALA A 362 -11.91 -162.99 -183.32
CA ALA A 362 -12.81 -163.57 -184.30
C ALA A 362 -14.32 -163.29 -184.06
N GLU A 363 -14.74 -162.59 -182.98
CA GLU A 363 -16.16 -162.51 -182.52
C GLU A 363 -16.88 -161.13 -182.62
N CYS A 364 -16.51 -160.24 -183.53
CA CYS A 364 -17.47 -159.33 -184.20
C CYS A 364 -18.04 -158.11 -183.42
N GLU A 365 -17.96 -156.88 -183.93
CA GLU A 365 -18.73 -156.43 -185.10
C GLU A 365 -20.29 -156.55 -185.00
N LEU A 366 -20.90 -156.98 -183.88
CA LEU A 366 -22.35 -157.27 -183.78
C LEU A 366 -23.25 -156.31 -182.94
N GLU A 367 -22.75 -155.46 -182.01
CA GLU A 367 -23.61 -154.87 -180.94
C GLU A 367 -23.83 -153.33 -180.96
N ALA A 368 -23.74 -152.67 -182.12
CA ALA A 368 -23.79 -151.21 -182.25
C ALA A 368 -25.18 -150.54 -182.43
N THR A 369 -26.32 -151.14 -182.03
CA THR A 369 -27.66 -150.66 -182.50
C THR A 369 -28.72 -150.32 -181.42
N ARG A 370 -28.40 -150.11 -180.14
CA ARG A 370 -29.43 -150.05 -179.07
C ARG A 370 -29.67 -148.70 -178.32
N ASP A 371 -29.18 -147.56 -178.78
CA ASP A 371 -29.51 -146.23 -178.20
C ASP A 371 -31.04 -145.94 -178.08
N ARG A 372 -31.41 -144.91 -177.28
CA ARG A 372 -32.31 -143.78 -177.65
C ARG A 372 -33.71 -143.48 -177.02
N VAL A 373 -34.18 -143.99 -175.86
CA VAL A 373 -35.60 -143.71 -175.43
C VAL A 373 -35.91 -142.93 -174.13
N GLN A 374 -35.24 -143.06 -172.98
CA GLN A 374 -35.97 -142.75 -171.73
C GLN A 374 -35.78 -141.32 -171.16
N GLN A 375 -36.48 -140.33 -171.74
CA GLN A 375 -36.42 -138.90 -171.35
C GLN A 375 -37.80 -138.25 -171.03
N GLN A 376 -38.76 -138.95 -170.42
CA GLN A 376 -40.08 -138.37 -170.07
C GLN A 376 -40.45 -138.60 -168.60
N ALA A 377 -40.90 -137.54 -167.91
CA ALA A 377 -41.87 -137.50 -166.79
C ALA A 377 -41.51 -136.56 -165.62
N THR A 378 -41.26 -135.28 -165.95
CA THR A 378 -41.74 -134.14 -165.16
C THR A 378 -43.26 -134.19 -164.97
N GLU A 379 -43.77 -133.38 -164.04
CA GLU A 379 -45.18 -133.09 -163.75
C GLU A 379 -45.88 -134.08 -162.82
N ILE A 380 -46.16 -133.60 -161.62
CA ILE A 380 -47.53 -133.29 -161.16
C ILE A 380 -47.29 -132.73 -159.74
N LEU A 381 -46.96 -131.44 -159.58
CA LEU A 381 -47.92 -130.33 -159.56
C LEU A 381 -49.16 -130.65 -158.72
N LEU A 382 -49.56 -129.65 -157.94
CA LEU A 382 -50.96 -129.35 -157.65
C LEU A 382 -51.66 -130.28 -156.65
N LYS A 383 -51.73 -129.77 -155.41
CA LYS A 383 -52.97 -129.29 -154.75
C LYS A 383 -52.73 -129.31 -153.24
N ALA A 384 -53.15 -128.39 -152.39
CA ALA A 384 -53.96 -127.17 -152.46
C ALA A 384 -53.91 -126.64 -150.99
N SER A 385 -53.74 -125.35 -150.75
CA SER A 385 -54.85 -124.42 -150.49
C SER A 385 -55.80 -124.87 -149.37
N HIS A 386 -55.79 -124.18 -148.21
CA HIS A 386 -56.87 -123.28 -147.77
C HIS A 386 -56.62 -122.79 -146.32
N ILE A 387 -56.41 -121.49 -146.07
CA ILE A 387 -57.40 -120.45 -145.72
C ILE A 387 -57.88 -120.50 -144.26
N GLY A 388 -57.76 -119.34 -143.57
CA GLY A 388 -58.74 -118.93 -142.55
C GLY A 388 -58.15 -118.25 -141.31
N SER A 389 -58.52 -116.98 -141.10
CA SER A 389 -58.58 -116.26 -139.82
C SER A 389 -57.25 -116.00 -139.08
N LEU A 390 -56.58 -114.84 -139.12
CA LEU A 390 -57.03 -113.44 -139.10
C LEU A 390 -58.05 -113.12 -137.98
N GLN A 391 -57.88 -111.95 -137.34
CA GLN A 391 -58.91 -111.16 -136.62
C GLN A 391 -58.95 -111.20 -135.07
N ALA A 392 -57.98 -111.78 -134.36
CA ALA A 392 -57.95 -111.76 -132.89
C ALA A 392 -57.06 -110.67 -132.25
N THR A 393 -56.06 -110.16 -132.95
CA THR A 393 -55.02 -109.30 -132.34
C THR A 393 -55.35 -107.80 -132.38
N GLN A 394 -56.42 -107.39 -133.07
CA GLN A 394 -56.77 -105.99 -133.25
C GLN A 394 -57.54 -105.38 -132.06
N MET A 395 -58.29 -106.17 -131.27
CA MET A 395 -59.17 -105.64 -130.22
C MET A 395 -58.48 -105.33 -128.87
N ASN A 396 -57.24 -105.81 -128.64
CA ASN A 396 -56.57 -105.65 -127.34
C ASN A 396 -55.86 -104.29 -127.15
N HIS A 397 -55.68 -103.49 -128.21
CA HIS A 397 -54.92 -102.24 -128.12
C HIS A 397 -55.77 -100.97 -127.86
N GLU A 398 -57.11 -101.05 -127.89
CA GLU A 398 -57.99 -99.88 -127.67
C GLU A 398 -58.55 -99.73 -126.23
N ALA A 399 -58.33 -100.71 -125.33
CA ALA A 399 -58.82 -100.64 -123.93
C ALA A 399 -57.85 -99.92 -122.98
N ALA A 400 -56.53 -100.06 -123.17
CA ALA A 400 -55.51 -99.57 -122.23
C ALA A 400 -55.34 -98.04 -122.19
N ILE A 401 -55.87 -97.31 -123.17
CA ILE A 401 -55.69 -95.85 -123.27
C ILE A 401 -56.72 -95.08 -122.40
N ARG A 402 -57.86 -95.69 -122.06
CA ARG A 402 -58.91 -95.04 -121.23
C ARG A 402 -58.62 -95.07 -119.72
N ASP A 403 -57.86 -96.06 -119.23
CA ASP A 403 -57.59 -96.21 -117.80
C ASP A 403 -56.56 -95.18 -117.28
N LEU A 404 -55.62 -94.72 -118.12
CA LEU A 404 -54.58 -93.76 -117.75
C LEU A 404 -55.08 -92.30 -117.61
N GLU A 405 -56.22 -91.95 -118.18
CA GLU A 405 -56.81 -90.61 -118.04
C GLU A 405 -57.61 -90.44 -116.74
N SER A 406 -58.15 -91.54 -116.19
CA SER A 406 -58.90 -91.55 -114.92
C SER A 406 -58.01 -91.31 -113.69
N GLU A 407 -56.71 -91.61 -113.81
CA GLU A 407 -55.78 -91.52 -112.68
C GLU A 407 -55.09 -90.15 -112.56
N LYS A 408 -55.14 -89.35 -113.63
CA LYS A 408 -54.66 -87.97 -113.69
C LYS A 408 -55.61 -86.97 -113.00
N SER A 409 -56.92 -87.22 -113.01
CA SER A 409 -57.91 -86.39 -112.31
C SER A 409 -57.87 -86.61 -110.79
N ARG A 410 -57.66 -87.86 -110.33
CA ARG A 410 -57.57 -88.20 -108.90
C ARG A 410 -56.37 -87.58 -108.17
N LEU A 411 -55.23 -87.41 -108.85
CA LEU A 411 -54.04 -86.75 -108.28
C LEU A 411 -54.17 -85.22 -108.22
N LYS A 412 -55.03 -84.60 -109.03
CA LYS A 412 -55.25 -83.15 -109.07
C LYS A 412 -56.07 -82.65 -107.86
N ASP A 413 -57.08 -83.41 -107.44
CA ASP A 413 -57.93 -83.10 -106.27
C ASP A 413 -57.23 -83.34 -104.91
N LYS A 414 -56.10 -84.05 -104.89
CA LYS A 414 -55.29 -84.27 -103.68
C LYS A 414 -54.34 -83.10 -103.40
N VAL A 415 -53.92 -82.37 -104.43
CA VAL A 415 -53.04 -81.19 -104.29
C VAL A 415 -53.81 -79.99 -103.74
N VAL A 416 -55.05 -79.76 -104.19
CA VAL A 416 -55.89 -78.63 -103.72
C VAL A 416 -56.18 -78.72 -102.21
N ARG A 417 -56.46 -79.92 -101.68
CA ARG A 417 -56.71 -80.11 -100.24
C ARG A 417 -55.49 -79.84 -99.35
N LEU A 418 -54.29 -80.16 -99.82
CA LEU A 418 -53.04 -79.89 -99.09
C LEU A 418 -52.67 -78.39 -99.13
N GLU A 419 -53.11 -77.64 -100.13
CA GLU A 419 -52.93 -76.19 -100.21
C GLU A 419 -53.88 -75.42 -99.28
N GLU A 420 -55.11 -75.90 -99.09
CA GLU A 420 -56.08 -75.36 -98.13
C GLU A 420 -55.66 -75.59 -96.66
N GLU A 421 -55.10 -76.77 -96.34
CA GLU A 421 -54.56 -77.07 -95.00
C GLU A 421 -53.31 -76.24 -94.66
N ARG A 422 -52.48 -75.93 -95.67
CA ARG A 422 -51.31 -75.03 -95.51
C ARG A 422 -51.73 -73.59 -95.20
N GLY A 423 -52.80 -73.09 -95.84
CA GLY A 423 -53.35 -71.76 -95.58
C GLY A 423 -53.98 -71.61 -94.18
N ALA A 424 -54.64 -72.65 -93.68
CA ALA A 424 -55.26 -72.65 -92.35
C ALA A 424 -54.23 -72.61 -91.21
N LEU A 425 -53.08 -73.28 -91.36
CA LEU A 425 -52.00 -73.28 -90.36
C LEU A 425 -51.24 -71.94 -90.32
N GLN A 426 -51.07 -71.28 -91.47
CA GLN A 426 -50.40 -69.98 -91.54
C GLN A 426 -51.21 -68.85 -90.89
N ASN A 427 -52.54 -68.85 -91.05
CA ASN A 427 -53.41 -67.88 -90.39
C ASN A 427 -53.48 -68.05 -88.86
N LYS A 428 -53.32 -69.28 -88.37
CA LYS A 428 -53.31 -69.59 -86.92
C LYS A 428 -52.01 -69.17 -86.25
N SER A 429 -50.87 -69.25 -86.96
CA SER A 429 -49.58 -68.73 -86.50
C SER A 429 -49.59 -67.21 -86.39
N GLN A 430 -50.11 -66.52 -87.42
CA GLN A 430 -50.15 -65.06 -87.46
C GLN A 430 -51.02 -64.45 -86.33
N ALA A 431 -52.16 -65.07 -86.01
CA ALA A 431 -53.04 -64.61 -84.94
C ALA A 431 -52.46 -64.78 -83.52
N LEU A 432 -51.58 -65.76 -83.31
CA LEU A 432 -50.88 -65.96 -82.02
C LEU A 432 -49.75 -64.93 -81.84
N ASP A 433 -49.01 -64.62 -82.90
CA ASP A 433 -47.95 -63.61 -82.87
C ASP A 433 -48.51 -62.20 -82.59
N ASP A 434 -49.65 -61.84 -83.19
CA ASP A 434 -50.30 -60.54 -82.97
C ASP A 434 -50.83 -60.40 -81.52
N ARG A 435 -51.30 -61.51 -80.92
CA ARG A 435 -51.75 -61.54 -79.53
C ARG A 435 -50.58 -61.42 -78.55
N GLN A 436 -49.44 -62.06 -78.84
CA GLN A 436 -48.22 -61.92 -78.05
C GLN A 436 -47.64 -60.50 -78.14
N ARG A 437 -47.66 -59.87 -79.33
CA ARG A 437 -47.24 -58.47 -79.49
C ARG A 437 -48.10 -57.48 -78.71
N GLN A 438 -49.42 -57.64 -78.72
CA GLN A 438 -50.32 -56.77 -77.94
C GLN A 438 -50.11 -56.92 -76.42
N GLN A 439 -49.74 -58.11 -75.95
CA GLN A 439 -49.48 -58.39 -74.54
C GLN A 439 -48.12 -57.83 -74.07
N ILE A 440 -47.11 -57.79 -74.94
CA ILE A 440 -45.82 -57.14 -74.66
C ILE A 440 -46.00 -55.62 -74.57
N LEU A 441 -46.75 -55.01 -75.48
CA LEU A 441 -46.97 -53.56 -75.50
C LEU A 441 -47.74 -53.04 -74.27
N SER A 442 -48.67 -53.83 -73.72
CA SER A 442 -49.38 -53.45 -72.49
C SER A 442 -48.47 -53.53 -71.26
N LEU A 443 -47.62 -54.56 -71.16
CA LEU A 443 -46.63 -54.72 -70.09
C LEU A 443 -45.54 -53.64 -70.12
N GLU A 444 -45.07 -53.25 -71.30
CA GLU A 444 -44.12 -52.14 -71.45
C GLU A 444 -44.71 -50.79 -71.04
N LYS A 445 -46.01 -50.57 -71.27
CA LYS A 445 -46.71 -49.36 -70.85
C LYS A 445 -46.80 -49.28 -69.32
N THR A 446 -47.20 -50.35 -68.66
CA THR A 446 -47.26 -50.42 -67.19
C THR A 446 -45.88 -50.26 -66.54
N LEU A 447 -44.84 -50.86 -67.13
CA LEU A 447 -43.46 -50.73 -66.64
C LEU A 447 -42.94 -49.29 -66.76
N ARG A 448 -43.31 -48.57 -67.84
CA ARG A 448 -42.96 -47.16 -68.02
C ARG A 448 -43.66 -46.25 -67.01
N GLU A 449 -44.93 -46.51 -66.72
CA GLU A 449 -45.70 -45.75 -65.72
C GLU A 449 -45.15 -45.98 -64.30
N GLU A 450 -44.83 -47.22 -63.92
CA GLU A 450 -44.17 -47.53 -62.65
C GLU A 450 -42.80 -46.87 -62.52
N LYS A 451 -41.97 -46.93 -63.58
CA LYS A 451 -40.67 -46.25 -63.59
C LYS A 451 -40.82 -44.74 -63.37
N GLN A 452 -41.80 -44.10 -64.00
CA GLN A 452 -42.08 -42.67 -63.81
C GLN A 452 -42.56 -42.33 -62.39
N MET A 453 -43.32 -43.23 -61.75
CA MET A 453 -43.75 -43.05 -60.36
C MET A 453 -42.57 -43.17 -59.40
N TYR A 454 -41.70 -44.17 -59.56
CA TYR A 454 -40.48 -44.30 -58.76
C TYR A 454 -39.50 -43.15 -58.98
N GLU A 455 -39.34 -42.66 -60.21
CA GLU A 455 -38.51 -41.47 -60.48
C GLU A 455 -39.05 -40.23 -59.76
N LYS A 456 -40.37 -40.00 -59.77
CA LYS A 456 -41.00 -38.91 -59.03
C LYS A 456 -40.85 -39.06 -57.52
N GLU A 457 -41.02 -40.26 -56.98
CA GLU A 457 -40.81 -40.53 -55.55
C GLU A 457 -39.37 -40.31 -55.13
N MET A 458 -38.39 -40.73 -55.94
CA MET A 458 -36.97 -40.50 -55.68
C MET A 458 -36.60 -39.02 -55.71
N VAL A 459 -37.20 -38.24 -56.62
CA VAL A 459 -37.03 -36.77 -56.65
C VAL A 459 -37.68 -36.12 -55.42
N ASN A 460 -38.90 -36.52 -55.06
CA ASN A 460 -39.59 -36.01 -53.87
C ASN A 460 -38.83 -36.35 -52.57
N MET A 461 -38.26 -37.55 -52.46
CA MET A 461 -37.44 -37.92 -51.30
C MET A 461 -36.16 -37.09 -51.24
N ARG A 462 -35.48 -36.86 -52.36
CA ARG A 462 -34.33 -35.95 -52.40
C ARG A 462 -34.69 -34.52 -52.00
N ALA A 463 -35.80 -33.99 -52.54
CA ALA A 463 -36.28 -32.65 -52.18
C ALA A 463 -36.59 -32.53 -50.68
N LYS A 464 -37.25 -33.53 -50.09
CA LYS A 464 -37.49 -33.57 -48.64
C LYS A 464 -36.19 -33.61 -47.82
N TYR A 465 -35.21 -34.43 -48.23
CA TYR A 465 -33.91 -34.45 -47.54
C TYR A 465 -33.14 -33.14 -47.70
N GLU A 466 -33.24 -32.46 -48.86
CA GLU A 466 -32.64 -31.14 -49.07
C GLU A 466 -33.32 -30.07 -48.21
N ASP A 467 -34.66 -30.09 -48.11
CA ASP A 467 -35.43 -29.20 -47.25
C ASP A 467 -35.14 -29.45 -45.76
N ASP A 468 -35.09 -30.71 -45.32
CA ASP A 468 -34.75 -31.08 -43.95
C ASP A 468 -33.30 -30.68 -43.61
N ALA A 469 -32.37 -30.87 -44.56
CA ALA A 469 -30.98 -30.42 -44.40
C ALA A 469 -30.86 -28.89 -44.37
N ALA A 470 -31.66 -28.17 -45.15
CA ALA A 470 -31.71 -26.71 -45.14
C ALA A 470 -32.30 -26.20 -43.83
N HIS A 471 -33.41 -26.76 -43.36
CA HIS A 471 -34.04 -26.43 -42.09
C HIS A 471 -33.11 -26.73 -40.91
N PHE A 472 -32.40 -27.86 -40.93
CA PHE A 472 -31.40 -28.17 -39.90
C PHE A 472 -30.25 -27.17 -39.90
N LYS A 473 -29.70 -26.82 -41.07
CA LYS A 473 -28.66 -25.78 -41.18
C LYS A 473 -29.16 -24.43 -40.67
N GLU A 474 -30.37 -24.03 -41.03
CA GLU A 474 -30.96 -22.77 -40.58
C GLU A 474 -31.23 -22.76 -39.06
N SER A 475 -31.64 -23.90 -38.49
CA SER A 475 -31.78 -24.03 -37.04
C SER A 475 -30.44 -23.92 -36.31
N GLN A 476 -29.36 -24.49 -36.88
CA GLN A 476 -28.01 -24.35 -36.34
C GLN A 476 -27.49 -22.92 -36.45
N THR A 477 -27.70 -22.25 -37.59
CA THR A 477 -27.27 -20.86 -37.75
C THR A 477 -28.02 -19.94 -36.81
N ARG A 478 -29.34 -20.11 -36.63
CA ARG A 478 -30.11 -19.35 -35.63
C ARG A 478 -29.64 -19.61 -34.21
N ALA A 479 -29.36 -20.87 -33.84
CA ALA A 479 -28.83 -21.20 -32.51
C ALA A 479 -27.46 -20.56 -32.27
N LEU A 480 -26.58 -20.56 -33.28
CA LEU A 480 -25.27 -19.90 -33.22
C LEU A 480 -25.40 -18.37 -33.14
N GLU A 481 -26.33 -17.76 -33.88
CA GLU A 481 -26.62 -16.32 -33.81
C GLU A 481 -27.19 -15.92 -32.45
N GLU A 482 -28.09 -16.71 -31.87
CA GLU A 482 -28.62 -16.49 -30.53
C GLU A 482 -27.54 -16.64 -29.45
N LEU A 483 -26.66 -17.65 -29.57
CA LEU A 483 -25.54 -17.82 -28.66
C LEU A 483 -24.54 -16.66 -28.78
N SER A 484 -24.25 -16.21 -30.00
CA SER A 484 -23.41 -15.05 -30.28
C SER A 484 -24.01 -13.76 -29.71
N LYS A 485 -25.33 -13.54 -29.89
CA LYS A 485 -26.05 -12.41 -29.29
C LYS A 485 -25.98 -12.45 -27.77
N LYS A 486 -26.23 -13.62 -27.14
CA LYS A 486 -26.12 -13.80 -25.68
C LYS A 486 -24.70 -13.51 -25.20
N HIS A 487 -23.68 -13.99 -25.91
CA HIS A 487 -22.29 -13.70 -25.58
C HIS A 487 -22.00 -12.20 -25.69
N ARG A 488 -22.45 -11.54 -26.77
CA ARG A 488 -22.30 -10.09 -26.97
C ARG A 488 -22.95 -9.28 -25.86
N THR A 489 -24.19 -9.61 -25.47
CA THR A 489 -24.88 -8.93 -24.36
C THR A 489 -24.20 -9.21 -23.03
N THR A 490 -23.70 -10.42 -22.79
CA THR A 490 -22.95 -10.74 -21.57
C THR A 490 -21.67 -9.91 -21.51
N LEU A 491 -20.96 -9.79 -22.63
CA LEU A 491 -19.74 -8.99 -22.75
C LEU A 491 -20.02 -7.50 -22.48
N GLU A 492 -21.05 -6.94 -23.12
CA GLU A 492 -21.49 -5.55 -22.91
C GLU A 492 -21.89 -5.30 -21.45
N ASN A 493 -22.59 -6.25 -20.81
CA ASN A 493 -22.94 -6.14 -19.39
C ASN A 493 -21.70 -6.21 -18.48
N THR A 494 -20.74 -7.10 -18.76
CA THR A 494 -19.48 -7.17 -17.99
C THR A 494 -18.62 -5.92 -18.19
N GLN A 495 -18.62 -5.35 -19.39
CA GLN A 495 -17.87 -4.15 -19.69
C GLN A 495 -18.50 -2.92 -19.01
N THR A 496 -19.82 -2.78 -19.09
CA THR A 496 -20.54 -1.68 -18.43
C THR A 496 -20.42 -1.75 -16.92
N THR A 497 -20.53 -2.94 -16.32
CA THR A 497 -20.31 -3.12 -14.87
C THR A 497 -18.88 -2.74 -14.47
N ALA A 498 -17.86 -3.25 -15.17
CA ALA A 498 -16.47 -2.87 -14.93
C ALA A 498 -16.22 -1.35 -15.12
N GLU A 499 -16.83 -0.72 -16.12
CA GLU A 499 -16.74 0.73 -16.33
C GLU A 499 -17.41 1.52 -15.21
N THR A 500 -18.56 1.07 -14.70
CA THR A 500 -19.22 1.69 -13.55
C THR A 500 -18.41 1.54 -12.26
N GLU A 501 -17.83 0.36 -12.00
CA GLU A 501 -16.95 0.12 -10.85
C GLU A 501 -15.68 0.97 -10.93
N ARG A 502 -15.06 1.06 -12.12
CA ARG A 502 -13.91 1.94 -12.36
C ARG A 502 -14.25 3.40 -12.09
N SER A 503 -15.40 3.86 -12.58
CA SER A 503 -15.87 5.23 -12.36
C SER A 503 -16.12 5.50 -10.87
N TRP A 504 -16.76 4.56 -10.18
CA TRP A 504 -17.03 4.64 -8.75
C TRP A 504 -15.74 4.70 -7.92
N LEU A 505 -14.76 3.83 -8.21
CA LEU A 505 -13.46 3.84 -7.55
C LEU A 505 -12.68 5.14 -7.79
N LEU A 506 -12.72 5.68 -9.02
CA LEU A 506 -12.10 6.97 -9.32
C LEU A 506 -12.74 8.11 -8.51
N ALA A 507 -14.07 8.15 -8.42
CA ALA A 507 -14.79 9.15 -7.64
C ALA A 507 -14.51 9.02 -6.13
N GLU A 508 -14.42 7.81 -5.61
CA GLU A 508 -14.07 7.56 -4.20
C GLU A 508 -12.62 8.00 -3.90
N MET A 509 -11.67 7.71 -4.79
CA MET A 509 -10.29 8.20 -4.68
C MET A 509 -10.22 9.73 -4.71
N GLU A 510 -10.93 10.38 -5.64
CA GLU A 510 -11.01 11.84 -5.70
C GLU A 510 -11.60 12.42 -4.40
N GLN A 511 -12.64 11.78 -3.85
CA GLN A 511 -13.23 12.21 -2.59
C GLN A 511 -12.27 12.03 -1.41
N GLN A 512 -11.48 10.95 -1.39
CA GLN A 512 -10.45 10.74 -0.38
C GLN A 512 -9.34 11.79 -0.47
N PHE A 513 -8.85 12.07 -1.68
CA PHE A 513 -7.89 13.16 -1.89
C PHE A 513 -8.44 14.51 -1.45
N GLU A 514 -9.71 14.79 -1.72
CA GLU A 514 -10.34 16.04 -1.31
C GLU A 514 -10.49 16.12 0.22
N ARG A 515 -10.84 15.01 0.89
CA ARG A 515 -10.87 14.92 2.35
C ARG A 515 -9.49 15.17 2.97
N GLU A 516 -8.45 14.53 2.45
CA GLU A 516 -7.07 14.73 2.91
C GLU A 516 -6.60 16.16 2.66
N ARG A 517 -6.90 16.71 1.47
CA ARG A 517 -6.58 18.10 1.10
C ARG A 517 -7.21 19.08 2.09
N LEU A 518 -8.50 18.90 2.42
CA LEU A 518 -9.19 19.75 3.39
C LEU A 518 -8.59 19.62 4.79
N SER A 519 -8.31 18.39 5.25
CA SER A 519 -7.66 18.16 6.55
C SER A 519 -6.28 18.82 6.65
N LEU A 520 -5.46 18.72 5.60
CA LEU A 520 -4.15 19.39 5.54
C LEU A 520 -4.27 20.91 5.52
N VAL A 521 -5.29 21.46 4.84
CA VAL A 521 -5.58 22.89 4.85
C VAL A 521 -6.00 23.35 6.25
N GLU A 522 -6.82 22.58 6.96
CA GLU A 522 -7.20 22.86 8.34
C GLU A 522 -6.00 22.82 9.29
N GLN A 523 -5.14 21.79 9.19
CA GLN A 523 -3.91 21.70 9.98
C GLN A 523 -2.98 22.89 9.70
N LYS A 524 -2.80 23.26 8.43
CA LYS A 524 -2.02 24.45 8.03
C LYS A 524 -2.60 25.74 8.62
N ASN A 525 -3.93 25.88 8.65
CA ASN A 525 -4.58 27.05 9.22
C ASN A 525 -4.41 27.09 10.75
N LEU A 526 -4.52 25.95 11.44
CA LEU A 526 -4.29 25.86 12.88
C LEU A 526 -2.84 26.22 13.23
N LEU A 527 -1.86 25.70 12.48
CA LEU A 527 -0.45 26.04 12.68
C LEU A 527 -0.17 27.52 12.41
N ARG A 528 -0.82 28.12 11.41
CA ARG A 528 -0.74 29.57 11.18
C ARG A 528 -1.30 30.36 12.35
N GLN A 529 -2.46 29.97 12.88
CA GLN A 529 -3.04 30.61 14.07
C GLN A 529 -2.13 30.51 15.28
N GLN A 530 -1.50 29.35 15.52
CA GLN A 530 -0.52 29.18 16.60
C GLN A 530 0.73 30.04 16.40
N LEU A 531 1.22 30.17 15.16
CA LEU A 531 2.35 31.05 14.86
C LEU A 531 1.99 32.52 15.07
N ASP A 532 0.79 32.93 14.66
CA ASP A 532 0.32 34.30 14.83
C ASP A 532 0.08 34.62 16.31
N SER A 533 -0.50 33.69 17.10
CA SER A 533 -0.64 33.87 18.54
C SER A 533 0.70 33.96 19.26
N LEU A 534 1.68 33.12 18.90
CA LEU A 534 3.04 33.20 19.44
C LEU A 534 3.74 34.51 19.05
N ARG A 535 3.51 35.01 17.83
CA ARG A 535 4.02 36.33 17.41
C ARG A 535 3.41 37.45 18.23
N GLU A 536 2.09 37.42 18.45
CA GLU A 536 1.40 38.39 19.28
C GLU A 536 1.89 38.34 20.74
N GLU A 537 2.06 37.14 21.31
CA GLU A 537 2.62 36.96 22.66
C GLU A 537 4.06 37.49 22.77
N LEU A 538 4.92 37.20 21.77
CA LEU A 538 6.28 37.71 21.74
C LEU A 538 6.32 39.22 21.56
N ALA A 539 5.45 39.78 20.71
CA ALA A 539 5.32 41.22 20.54
C ALA A 539 4.86 41.88 21.84
N ALA A 540 3.89 41.30 22.55
CA ALA A 540 3.42 41.80 23.84
C ALA A 540 4.52 41.72 24.92
N LYS A 541 5.28 40.62 24.98
CA LYS A 541 6.43 40.49 25.90
C LYS A 541 7.54 41.48 25.57
N LEU A 542 7.82 41.70 24.28
CA LEU A 542 8.80 42.69 23.83
C LEU A 542 8.35 44.10 24.20
N GLU A 543 7.07 44.42 24.00
CA GLU A 543 6.49 45.70 24.39
C GLU A 543 6.55 45.91 25.90
N GLN A 544 6.21 44.88 26.70
CA GLN A 544 6.33 44.93 28.15
C GLN A 544 7.79 45.11 28.60
N ALA A 545 8.74 44.42 27.96
CA ALA A 545 10.16 44.59 28.23
C ALA A 545 10.66 45.99 27.85
N ASN A 546 10.19 46.54 26.72
CA ASN A 546 10.50 47.91 26.31
C ASN A 546 9.94 48.93 27.31
N GLN A 547 8.71 48.74 27.80
CA GLN A 547 8.11 49.57 28.84
C GLN A 547 8.90 49.50 30.15
N GLU A 548 9.37 48.32 30.55
CA GLU A 548 10.22 48.18 31.74
C GLU A 548 11.59 48.83 31.55
N VAL A 549 12.18 48.72 30.35
CA VAL A 549 13.42 49.44 30.01
C VAL A 549 13.20 50.95 30.08
N LEU A 550 12.09 51.47 29.56
CA LEU A 550 11.75 52.89 29.67
C LEU A 550 11.59 53.32 31.15
N ARG A 551 10.89 52.52 31.96
CA ARG A 551 10.72 52.75 33.40
C ARG A 551 12.06 52.76 34.14
N LEU A 552 12.95 51.80 33.82
CA LEU A 552 14.30 51.73 34.39
C LEU A 552 15.15 52.93 33.94
N GLN A 553 15.04 53.37 32.69
CA GLN A 553 15.71 54.57 32.20
C GLN A 553 15.22 55.83 32.91
N GLU A 554 13.93 55.95 33.22
CA GLU A 554 13.38 57.05 34.01
C GLU A 554 13.93 57.04 35.45
N LEU A 555 13.93 55.88 36.11
CA LEU A 555 14.54 55.71 37.43
C LEU A 555 16.03 56.04 37.45
N VAL A 556 16.77 55.67 36.41
CA VAL A 556 18.17 56.04 36.27
C VAL A 556 18.31 57.55 36.10
N LYS A 557 17.48 58.20 35.28
CA LYS A 557 17.49 59.67 35.15
C LYS A 557 17.14 60.38 36.46
N GLU A 558 16.17 59.88 37.21
CA GLU A 558 15.83 60.40 38.55
C GLU A 558 16.99 60.20 39.54
N GLY A 559 17.64 59.03 39.49
CA GLY A 559 18.85 58.74 40.25
C GLY A 559 20.03 59.64 39.87
N GLU A 560 20.25 59.90 38.59
CA GLU A 560 21.27 60.82 38.07
C GLU A 560 20.97 62.28 38.48
N GLN A 561 19.70 62.70 38.47
CA GLN A 561 19.31 64.02 38.97
C GLN A 561 19.51 64.15 40.50
N GLY A 562 19.17 63.10 41.26
CA GLY A 562 19.44 63.03 42.70
C GLY A 562 20.94 63.04 43.00
N MET A 563 21.74 62.31 42.20
CA MET A 563 23.20 62.31 42.28
C MET A 563 23.80 63.66 41.88
N GLY A 564 23.27 64.34 40.86
CA GLY A 564 23.70 65.70 40.48
C GLY A 564 23.40 66.73 41.58
N SER A 565 22.27 66.59 42.29
CA SER A 565 21.96 67.41 43.46
C SER A 565 22.91 67.09 44.63
N ALA A 566 23.21 65.82 44.87
CA ALA A 566 24.19 65.39 45.88
C ALA A 566 25.62 65.85 45.53
N GLU A 567 26.04 65.79 44.26
CA GLU A 567 27.30 66.33 43.77
C GLU A 567 27.38 67.85 43.92
N GLY A 568 26.27 68.57 43.70
CA GLY A 568 26.17 70.00 43.99
C GLY A 568 26.35 70.30 45.48
N HIS A 569 25.72 69.52 46.37
CA HIS A 569 25.92 69.64 47.81
C HIS A 569 27.34 69.28 48.25
N ILE A 570 27.94 68.24 47.68
CA ILE A 570 29.34 67.86 47.95
C ILE A 570 30.31 68.93 47.45
N SER A 571 30.04 69.56 46.30
CA SER A 571 30.86 70.65 45.76
C SER A 571 30.79 71.89 46.66
N ASN A 572 29.60 72.25 47.13
CA ASN A 572 29.42 73.35 48.09
C ASN A 572 30.10 73.06 49.43
N LEU A 573 30.06 71.80 49.90
CA LEU A 573 30.76 71.38 51.11
C LEU A 573 32.28 71.37 50.92
N LYS A 574 32.78 70.97 49.75
CA LYS A 574 34.21 71.07 49.40
C LYS A 574 34.67 72.51 49.35
N GLU A 575 33.92 73.42 48.71
CA GLU A 575 34.26 74.85 48.72
C GLU A 575 34.25 75.45 50.13
N ALA A 576 33.31 75.04 50.99
CA ALA A 576 33.29 75.46 52.39
C ALA A 576 34.48 74.89 53.17
N GLN A 577 34.87 73.64 52.91
CA GLN A 577 36.05 73.01 53.48
C GLN A 577 37.33 73.73 53.06
N ASP A 578 37.48 74.05 51.78
CA ASP A 578 38.66 74.73 51.24
C ASP A 578 38.79 76.15 51.84
N LYS A 579 37.68 76.89 51.98
CA LYS A 579 37.66 78.20 52.67
C LYS A 579 38.08 78.09 54.13
N LEU A 580 37.61 77.09 54.85
CA LEU A 580 38.01 76.85 56.23
C LEU A 580 39.49 76.46 56.35
N VAL A 581 40.04 75.73 55.37
CA VAL A 581 41.47 75.40 55.31
C VAL A 581 42.30 76.65 55.04
N GLU A 582 41.88 77.52 54.12
CA GLU A 582 42.55 78.81 53.89
C GLU A 582 42.55 79.70 55.14
N GLU A 583 41.42 79.77 55.87
CA GLU A 583 41.33 80.50 57.13
C GLU A 583 42.22 79.89 58.22
N LEU A 584 42.32 78.56 58.28
CA LEU A 584 43.20 77.85 59.20
C LEU A 584 44.69 78.14 58.88
N ASP A 585 45.06 78.18 57.61
CA ASP A 585 46.43 78.46 57.22
C ASP A 585 46.78 79.95 57.40
N ALA A 586 45.82 80.85 57.19
CA ALA A 586 45.97 82.28 57.52
C ALA A 586 46.09 82.52 59.04
N THR A 587 45.40 81.76 59.87
CA THR A 587 45.55 81.82 61.34
C THR A 587 46.86 81.20 61.81
N ARG A 588 47.30 80.10 61.19
CA ARG A 588 48.65 79.53 61.43
C ARG A 588 49.77 80.48 61.00
N ALA A 589 49.61 81.20 59.89
CA ALA A 589 50.56 82.22 59.45
C ALA A 589 50.65 83.37 60.47
N ARG A 590 49.51 83.90 60.92
CA ARG A 590 49.46 84.92 61.99
C ARG A 590 50.06 84.43 63.30
N LEU A 591 49.87 83.16 63.67
CA LEU A 591 50.48 82.56 64.86
C LEU A 591 52.01 82.43 64.72
N ARG A 592 52.52 82.11 63.53
CA ARG A 592 53.96 82.11 63.25
C ARG A 592 54.54 83.52 63.34
N GLU A 593 53.85 84.52 62.79
CA GLU A 593 54.28 85.92 62.88
C GLU A 593 54.34 86.41 64.33
N THR A 594 53.32 86.12 65.14
CA THR A 594 53.32 86.49 66.57
C THR A 594 54.38 85.74 67.36
N SER A 595 54.61 84.45 67.08
CA SER A 595 55.70 83.67 67.66
C SER A 595 57.09 84.22 67.29
N ASN A 596 57.27 84.64 66.04
CA ASN A 596 58.51 85.25 65.58
C ASN A 596 58.75 86.61 66.25
N LEU A 597 57.70 87.43 66.41
CA LEU A 597 57.77 88.68 67.16
C LEU A 597 58.13 88.46 68.63
N LEU A 598 57.54 87.44 69.25
CA LEU A 598 57.80 87.10 70.65
C LEU A 598 59.24 86.62 70.85
N THR A 599 59.78 85.85 69.90
CA THR A 599 61.19 85.43 69.88
C THR A 599 62.13 86.62 69.69
N ALA A 600 61.78 87.57 68.82
CA ALA A 600 62.56 88.81 68.62
C ALA A 600 62.57 89.67 69.89
N LEU A 601 61.43 89.86 70.55
CA LEU A 601 61.33 90.58 71.82
C LEU A 601 62.08 89.86 72.95
N GLN A 602 62.10 88.52 72.97
CA GLN A 602 62.94 87.75 73.89
C GLN A 602 64.43 87.96 73.62
N GLY A 603 64.85 88.00 72.35
CA GLY A 603 66.23 88.33 71.97
C GLY A 603 66.65 89.75 72.38
N GLU A 604 65.76 90.74 72.21
CA GLU A 604 66.01 92.11 72.67
C GLU A 604 66.11 92.22 74.20
N MET A 605 65.25 91.51 74.93
CA MET A 605 65.31 91.42 76.40
C MET A 605 66.61 90.78 76.89
N GLU A 606 67.08 89.71 76.26
CA GLU A 606 68.35 89.08 76.59
C GLU A 606 69.56 89.98 76.24
N ALA A 607 69.49 90.72 75.14
CA ALA A 607 70.51 91.70 74.76
C ALA A 607 70.59 92.85 75.77
N GLN A 608 69.44 93.41 76.20
CA GLN A 608 69.36 94.42 77.25
C GLN A 608 69.91 93.91 78.59
N LYS A 609 69.59 92.65 78.94
CA LYS A 609 70.11 92.01 80.16
C LYS A 609 71.63 91.86 80.11
N LYS A 610 72.20 91.36 79.00
CA LYS A 610 73.66 91.28 78.80
C LYS A 610 74.32 92.66 78.82
N GLN A 611 73.68 93.67 78.24
CA GLN A 611 74.18 95.04 78.27
C GLN A 611 74.19 95.63 79.69
N HIS A 612 73.18 95.33 80.51
CA HIS A 612 73.15 95.70 81.91
C HIS A 612 74.19 94.95 82.75
N GLU A 613 74.34 93.64 82.56
CA GLU A 613 75.38 92.84 83.22
C GLU A 613 76.78 93.35 82.88
N ALA A 614 77.04 93.66 81.60
CA ALA A 614 78.30 94.26 81.17
C ALA A 614 78.56 95.64 81.84
N LYS A 615 77.54 96.50 81.91
CA LYS A 615 77.64 97.79 82.62
C LYS A 615 77.94 97.62 84.11
N VAL A 616 77.33 96.63 84.76
CA VAL A 616 77.57 96.32 86.18
C VAL A 616 79.00 95.82 86.39
N ILE A 617 79.52 94.98 85.48
CA ILE A 617 80.92 94.52 85.54
C ILE A 617 81.88 95.70 85.38
N THR A 618 81.67 96.58 84.40
CA THR A 618 82.52 97.76 84.22
C THR A 618 82.50 98.71 85.43
N ILE A 619 81.33 98.89 86.07
CA ILE A 619 81.23 99.72 87.29
C ILE A 619 82.00 99.06 88.44
N LYS A 620 81.90 97.73 88.60
CA LYS A 620 82.66 96.99 89.63
C LYS A 620 84.17 97.03 89.38
N GLU A 621 84.61 96.96 88.12
CA GLU A 621 86.02 97.09 87.75
C GLU A 621 86.55 98.50 88.02
N ASP A 622 85.77 99.54 87.72
CA ASP A 622 86.11 100.93 88.04
C ASP A 622 86.16 101.19 89.56
N GLU A 623 85.25 100.61 90.35
CA GLU A 623 85.30 100.67 91.81
C GLU A 623 86.51 99.92 92.38
N LYS A 624 86.83 98.74 91.83
CA LYS A 624 88.02 97.99 92.21
C LYS A 624 89.30 98.77 91.90
N LEU A 625 89.41 99.37 90.71
CA LEU A 625 90.55 100.21 90.35
C LEU A 625 90.69 101.43 91.27
N LYS A 626 89.58 102.05 91.68
CA LYS A 626 89.60 103.14 92.67
C LYS A 626 90.07 102.65 94.05
N MET A 627 89.61 101.48 94.49
CA MET A 627 90.02 100.85 95.75
C MET A 627 91.51 100.50 95.73
N ASP A 628 92.00 99.88 94.64
CA ASP A 628 93.41 99.50 94.47
C ASP A 628 94.29 100.76 94.40
N LYS A 629 93.82 101.84 93.77
CA LYS A 629 94.52 103.13 93.74
C LYS A 629 94.59 103.79 95.13
N MET A 630 93.50 103.76 95.91
CA MET A 630 93.52 104.24 97.31
C MET A 630 94.42 103.39 98.19
N ALA A 631 94.45 102.06 97.99
CA ALA A 631 95.35 101.16 98.70
C ALA A 631 96.82 101.48 98.38
N LEU A 632 97.15 101.71 97.10
CA LEU A 632 98.49 102.08 96.67
C LEU A 632 98.92 103.45 97.22
N GLU A 633 98.02 104.43 97.26
CA GLU A 633 98.27 105.75 97.88
C GLU A 633 98.51 105.65 99.40
N LEU A 634 97.81 104.73 100.09
CA LEU A 634 98.03 104.45 101.51
C LEU A 634 99.38 103.75 101.74
N GLU A 635 99.75 102.78 100.89
CA GLU A 635 101.05 102.10 100.96
C GLU A 635 102.22 103.03 100.63
N LEU A 636 102.07 103.91 99.63
CA LEU A 636 103.07 104.93 99.31
C LEU A 636 103.27 105.92 100.47
N LYS A 637 102.19 106.39 101.10
CA LYS A 637 102.27 107.23 102.31
C LYS A 637 102.93 106.48 103.47
N TRP A 638 102.61 105.21 103.69
CA TRP A 638 103.23 104.39 104.73
C TRP A 638 104.73 104.19 104.48
N THR A 639 105.13 103.92 103.24
CA THR A 639 106.55 103.70 102.88
C THR A 639 107.37 104.99 102.89
N GLU A 640 106.81 106.15 102.57
CA GLU A 640 107.46 107.46 102.78
C GLU A 640 107.64 107.79 104.27
N THR A 641 106.66 107.45 105.11
CA THR A 641 106.75 107.68 106.57
C THR A 641 107.84 106.79 107.20
N LEU A 642 107.99 105.53 106.76
CA LEU A 642 109.05 104.62 107.22
C LEU A 642 110.45 105.01 106.71
N ARG A 643 110.57 105.57 105.49
CA ARG A 643 111.86 105.99 104.93
C ARG A 643 112.41 107.26 105.59
N CYS A 644 111.53 108.15 106.10
CA CYS A 644 111.93 109.33 106.89
C CYS A 644 112.41 108.98 108.32
N VAL A 645 111.96 107.87 108.91
CA VAL A 645 112.39 107.44 110.26
C VAL A 645 113.74 106.69 110.20
N TRP A 646 114.02 105.96 109.11
CA TRP A 646 115.26 105.20 108.96
C TRP A 646 116.50 106.05 108.60
N CYS A 647 116.32 107.21 107.96
CA CYS A 647 117.44 108.08 107.57
C CYS A 647 118.03 108.91 108.73
N VAL A 648 117.26 109.14 109.82
CA VAL A 648 117.76 109.87 111.00
C VAL A 648 118.39 108.94 112.05
N CYS A 649 117.96 107.66 112.13
CA CYS A 649 118.51 106.73 113.13
C CYS A 649 119.87 106.10 112.76
N VAL A 650 120.31 106.13 111.51
CA VAL A 650 121.54 105.43 111.07
C VAL A 650 122.81 106.31 111.09
N CYS A 651 122.70 107.64 111.23
CA CYS A 651 123.88 108.50 111.44
C CYS A 651 124.29 108.66 112.92
N ALA A 652 123.59 108.02 113.87
CA ALA A 652 123.91 108.08 115.29
C ALA A 652 124.75 106.89 115.81
N TYR A 653 125.11 105.90 114.98
CA TYR A 653 125.59 104.59 115.47
C TYR A 653 126.97 104.11 114.97
N MET A 654 127.83 104.99 114.44
CA MET A 654 129.19 104.60 114.03
C MET A 654 130.34 105.50 114.53
N HIS A 655 130.19 106.22 115.66
CA HIS A 655 131.35 106.87 116.29
C HIS A 655 131.29 107.06 117.83
N PHE A 656 130.60 106.16 118.54
CA PHE A 656 130.82 105.93 119.98
C PHE A 656 131.26 104.48 120.19
N LEU A 657 132.46 104.17 119.67
CA LEU A 657 133.23 102.95 119.96
C LEU A 657 134.65 103.32 120.40
N PHE A 658 134.74 104.42 121.16
CA PHE A 658 135.80 104.75 122.11
C PHE A 658 135.07 105.28 123.37
N LEU A 659 135.21 104.56 124.49
CA LEU A 659 134.68 104.85 125.85
C LEU A 659 133.21 104.44 126.08
N GLY A 660 133.02 103.39 126.89
CA GLY A 660 131.74 102.70 127.06
C GLY A 660 130.87 103.14 128.24
N LEU A 661 129.73 102.47 128.37
CA LEU A 661 128.97 102.11 129.58
C LEU A 661 127.68 101.35 129.14
N PRO A 662 127.04 100.55 130.02
CA PRO A 662 126.11 99.50 129.62
C PRO A 662 124.62 99.85 129.81
N TRP A 663 123.77 99.12 129.06
CA TRP A 663 122.39 98.69 129.42
C TRP A 663 121.32 99.80 129.59
N PRO A 664 120.02 99.51 129.82
CA PRO A 664 119.17 98.33 129.53
C PRO A 664 117.75 98.67 128.93
N TRP A 665 117.06 97.62 128.46
CA TRP A 665 115.59 97.37 128.43
C TRP A 665 114.63 98.24 127.59
N GLY A 666 113.74 97.54 126.85
CA GLY A 666 112.58 98.05 126.13
C GLY A 666 112.33 97.32 124.82
#